data_AF-A0AAN7USW4-F1
#
_entry.id   AF-A0AAN7USW4-F1
#
_cell.length_a   1.000
_cell.length_b   1.000
_cell.length_c   1.000
_cell.angle_alpha   90.00
_cell.angle_beta   90.00
_cell.angle_gamma   90.00
#
_symmetry.space_group_name_H-M   'P 1'
#
loop_
_entity.id
_entity.type
_entity.pdbx_description
1 polymer ?
#
loop_
_entity_poly.entity_id
_entity_poly.type
_entity_poly.pdbx_seq_one_letter_code
_entity_poly.pdbx_strand_id
1 'polypeptide(L)'
;MSDELRDEIEAINSIYGEGCLIPSATDSAIYILTPPDDSSSIRVEFPPDYPAAPPTVVGTNSTGQGGKKGDAARELALFRQALGNVFQPGSVCLFDAIEELTRLLGEQVPEQEQPNIDSSENVESDALRSNGRTEEHALTKEPPWIISDPVVEMKSTFVARCAVVSSTTEAESFLQHLLASDKKVRAATHNITAWRIRGPNNTTFQDCNDDGETAAGSRLLHLMQLMDLWDVMVVVTRWYGGQKLGPRRFALINQAARDSFVRAGLYTTIPIRIIFNRYQLDGSVRCFRMVGPPPLQGLKVLEFAGLAPGPYVGLLLADGGANVLRIDRAIPGKTHTPGVEAPPGTDFLTRHKSSIAVDLKSESGVSLIKELAKTADVIIDPFRPGVLEKLGLGPDVLLQINPQLIYGRMTGFRREGKYSAMAGHDINYLAVSGVLSLLGRAGDKPYAPINLVADFAGGGATLFHGILMALIARQRTGKGQVAEANMVDGANYLATFPRLARKTPVGNSLRGENLLDSGCPYYDTYETRDGKYMSVGALEPQFYAALIKGLGLMHKGWERTREDRATWPEMRATFEKVFKSKTRAEWEAIFNGTDACCLPVLEYSELENDPAREGDQRPAVALRETPCLAVDERSTDQSVQGQGAGVLGSGYSPHPLRPGEGGEEALKKWFGFFKGRDFDVEKGGLVLKSKPKL
;
A
#
# COMPACT_ATOMS: atom_id res chain seq x y z
N MET A 1 28.25 -16.21 -17.65
CA MET A 1 27.68 -14.86 -17.73
C MET A 1 28.84 -13.91 -17.98
N SER A 2 28.80 -13.17 -19.08
CA SER A 2 29.83 -12.15 -19.38
C SER A 2 29.68 -10.96 -18.43
N ASP A 3 30.77 -10.24 -18.18
CA ASP A 3 30.75 -9.05 -17.31
C ASP A 3 29.86 -7.95 -17.93
N GLU A 4 29.82 -7.88 -19.26
CA GLU A 4 28.97 -6.97 -20.02
C GLU A 4 27.48 -7.23 -19.81
N LEU A 5 27.05 -8.49 -19.79
CA LEU A 5 25.66 -8.86 -19.50
C LEU A 5 25.29 -8.51 -18.06
N ARG A 6 26.21 -8.73 -17.12
CA ARG A 6 26.00 -8.41 -15.70
C ARG A 6 25.84 -6.90 -15.49
N ASP A 7 26.69 -6.11 -16.13
CA ASP A 7 26.64 -4.64 -16.07
C ASP A 7 25.36 -4.08 -16.71
N GLU A 8 24.92 -4.66 -17.84
CA GLU A 8 23.68 -4.25 -18.49
C GLU A 8 22.44 -4.59 -17.66
N ILE A 9 22.42 -5.75 -17.00
CA ILE A 9 21.35 -6.13 -16.06
C ILE A 9 21.28 -5.17 -14.87
N GLU A 10 22.44 -4.82 -14.29
CA GLU A 10 22.48 -3.85 -13.20
C GLU A 10 21.97 -2.48 -13.66
N ALA A 11 22.35 -2.03 -14.86
CA ALA A 11 21.88 -0.78 -15.43
C ALA A 11 20.37 -0.77 -15.67
N ILE A 12 19.82 -1.80 -16.31
CA ILE A 12 18.38 -1.91 -16.61
C ILE A 12 17.55 -1.96 -15.33
N ASN A 13 17.95 -2.79 -14.36
CA ASN A 13 17.26 -2.85 -13.06
C ASN A 13 17.42 -1.55 -12.25
N SER A 14 18.50 -0.79 -12.44
CA SER A 14 18.66 0.54 -11.82
C SER A 14 17.75 1.61 -12.44
N ILE A 15 17.41 1.46 -13.72
CA ILE A 15 16.57 2.41 -14.46
C ILE A 15 15.08 2.10 -14.27
N TYR A 16 14.68 0.84 -14.48
CA TYR A 16 13.27 0.42 -14.50
C TYR A 16 12.79 -0.25 -13.22
N GLY A 17 13.68 -0.45 -12.24
CA GLY A 17 13.37 -1.08 -10.94
C GLY A 17 13.91 -2.50 -10.80
N GLU A 18 14.24 -2.89 -9.57
CA GLU A 18 14.72 -4.24 -9.25
C GLU A 18 13.62 -5.27 -9.57
N GLY A 19 13.88 -6.14 -10.56
CA GLY A 19 12.92 -7.13 -11.04
C GLY A 19 12.56 -7.01 -12.52
N CYS A 20 12.97 -5.92 -13.19
CA CYS A 20 12.72 -5.70 -14.61
C CYS A 20 13.40 -6.78 -15.47
N LEU A 21 14.65 -7.13 -15.19
CA LEU A 21 15.31 -8.28 -15.81
C LEU A 21 15.87 -9.22 -14.74
N ILE A 22 15.28 -10.42 -14.63
CA ILE A 22 15.67 -11.44 -13.65
C ILE A 22 16.03 -12.76 -14.33
N PRO A 23 16.98 -13.54 -13.79
CA PRO A 23 17.26 -14.87 -14.32
C PRO A 23 16.06 -15.80 -14.10
N SER A 24 15.80 -16.68 -15.07
CA SER A 24 14.79 -17.73 -14.95
C SER A 24 15.21 -18.75 -13.91
N ALA A 25 14.27 -19.20 -13.07
CA ALA A 25 14.53 -20.21 -12.04
C ALA A 25 14.91 -21.59 -12.63
N THR A 26 14.58 -21.84 -13.90
CA THR A 26 14.75 -23.15 -14.55
C THR A 26 15.97 -23.24 -15.46
N ASP A 27 16.52 -22.12 -15.93
CA ASP A 27 17.62 -22.08 -16.90
C ASP A 27 18.45 -20.81 -16.72
N SER A 28 19.75 -20.96 -16.50
CA SER A 28 20.67 -19.85 -16.23
C SER A 28 21.02 -19.00 -17.47
N ALA A 29 20.69 -19.47 -18.68
CA ALA A 29 20.86 -18.70 -19.92
C ALA A 29 19.63 -17.82 -20.26
N ILE A 30 18.50 -18.04 -19.58
CA ILE A 30 17.22 -17.38 -19.86
C ILE A 30 16.91 -16.35 -18.79
N TYR A 31 16.51 -15.15 -19.21
CA TYR A 31 16.07 -14.06 -18.38
C TYR A 31 14.62 -13.70 -18.67
N ILE A 32 13.90 -13.27 -17.65
CA ILE A 32 12.53 -12.78 -17.73
C ILE A 32 12.60 -11.26 -17.70
N LEU A 33 12.29 -10.64 -18.85
CA LEU A 33 12.13 -9.20 -19.01
C LEU A 33 10.66 -8.85 -18.74
N THR A 34 10.43 -7.99 -17.74
CA THR A 34 9.12 -7.42 -17.44
C THR A 34 9.19 -5.93 -17.76
N PRO A 35 8.49 -5.45 -18.80
CA PRO A 35 8.46 -4.04 -19.14
C PRO A 35 7.85 -3.18 -18.00
N PRO A 36 8.18 -1.88 -17.92
CA PRO A 36 7.80 -1.01 -16.79
C PRO A 36 6.29 -0.74 -16.64
N ASP A 37 5.50 -1.02 -17.67
CA ASP A 37 4.06 -0.80 -17.75
C ASP A 37 3.22 -2.04 -17.36
N ASP A 38 3.85 -3.08 -16.80
CA ASP A 38 3.22 -4.35 -16.38
C ASP A 38 2.53 -5.10 -17.56
N SER A 39 3.05 -4.90 -18.78
CA SER A 39 2.68 -5.66 -19.98
C SER A 39 3.21 -7.11 -19.95
N SER A 40 3.04 -7.90 -21.03
CA SER A 40 3.39 -9.32 -20.97
C SER A 40 4.89 -9.53 -20.71
N SER A 41 5.24 -10.44 -19.80
CA SER A 41 6.66 -10.70 -19.50
C SER A 41 7.27 -11.58 -20.58
N ILE A 42 8.48 -11.23 -21.03
CA ILE A 42 9.17 -11.84 -22.19
C ILE A 42 10.39 -12.65 -21.70
N ARG A 43 10.54 -13.87 -22.22
CA ARG A 43 11.72 -14.71 -22.00
C ARG A 43 12.77 -14.43 -23.06
N VAL A 44 13.95 -14.03 -22.62
CA VAL A 44 15.10 -13.68 -23.45
C VAL A 44 16.27 -14.59 -23.10
N GLU A 45 16.80 -15.31 -24.08
CA GLU A 45 17.97 -16.17 -23.94
C GLU A 45 19.21 -15.45 -24.47
N PHE A 46 20.27 -15.42 -23.65
CA PHE A 46 21.53 -14.78 -24.04
C PHE A 46 22.54 -15.83 -24.51
N PRO A 47 23.17 -15.64 -25.69
CA PRO A 47 24.21 -16.53 -26.14
C PRO A 47 25.47 -16.38 -25.27
N PRO A 48 26.30 -17.43 -25.15
CA PRO A 48 27.51 -17.40 -24.30
C PRO A 48 28.53 -16.32 -24.69
N ASP A 49 28.50 -15.86 -25.94
CA ASP A 49 29.37 -14.84 -26.53
C ASP A 49 28.72 -13.45 -26.59
N TYR A 50 27.58 -13.21 -25.94
CA TYR A 50 27.00 -11.87 -25.81
C TYR A 50 27.99 -10.87 -25.18
N PRO A 51 28.19 -9.66 -25.75
CA PRO A 51 27.39 -9.01 -26.81
C PRO A 51 27.86 -9.21 -28.27
N ALA A 52 28.72 -10.18 -28.57
CA ALA A 52 29.16 -10.45 -29.94
C ALA A 52 28.02 -11.03 -30.82
N ALA A 53 27.11 -11.79 -30.22
CA ALA A 53 25.88 -12.29 -30.84
C ALA A 53 24.63 -11.76 -30.11
N PRO A 54 23.49 -11.56 -30.80
CA PRO A 54 22.30 -10.97 -30.20
C PRO A 54 21.56 -11.95 -29.28
N PRO A 55 20.82 -11.45 -28.28
CA PRO A 55 19.91 -12.27 -27.49
C PRO A 55 18.73 -12.74 -28.33
N THR A 56 18.16 -13.90 -27.97
CA THR A 56 17.03 -14.53 -28.67
C THR A 56 15.76 -14.50 -27.83
N VAL A 57 14.65 -14.10 -28.44
CA VAL A 57 13.33 -14.07 -27.76
C VAL A 57 12.65 -15.44 -27.82
N VAL A 58 12.63 -16.13 -26.68
CA VAL A 58 12.14 -17.52 -26.52
C VAL A 58 10.61 -17.59 -26.51
N GLY A 59 9.94 -16.61 -25.89
CA GLY A 59 8.47 -16.57 -25.80
C GLY A 59 7.99 -15.72 -24.63
N THR A 60 6.69 -15.73 -24.33
CA THR A 60 6.13 -15.03 -23.16
C THR A 60 6.19 -15.90 -21.91
N ASN A 61 6.53 -15.30 -20.77
CA ASN A 61 6.50 -15.94 -19.45
C ASN A 61 5.13 -15.77 -18.77
N SER A 62 4.45 -14.63 -18.96
CA SER A 62 3.07 -14.40 -18.52
C SER A 62 2.36 -13.43 -19.45
N THR A 63 1.04 -13.56 -19.59
CA THR A 63 0.18 -12.53 -20.18
C THR A 63 -0.32 -11.63 -19.03
N GLY A 64 0.02 -10.35 -19.02
CA GLY A 64 -0.36 -9.41 -17.95
C GLY A 64 -1.87 -9.40 -17.64
N GLN A 65 -2.26 -8.83 -16.49
CA GLN A 65 -3.68 -8.78 -16.09
C GLN A 65 -4.48 -7.85 -17.01
N GLY A 66 -5.27 -8.43 -17.92
CA GLY A 66 -6.23 -7.70 -18.77
C GLY A 66 -5.96 -7.75 -20.28
N GLY A 67 -4.95 -8.47 -20.76
CA GLY A 67 -4.64 -8.57 -22.19
C GLY A 67 -5.73 -9.26 -23.02
N LYS A 68 -6.07 -8.71 -24.19
CA LYS A 68 -6.94 -9.38 -25.17
C LYS A 68 -6.19 -10.56 -25.79
N LYS A 69 -6.94 -11.54 -26.30
CA LYS A 69 -6.39 -12.72 -26.97
C LYS A 69 -5.63 -12.30 -28.24
N GLY A 70 -4.30 -12.23 -28.17
CA GLY A 70 -3.42 -11.82 -29.29
C GLY A 70 -2.34 -10.80 -28.93
N ASP A 71 -2.48 -10.08 -27.82
CA ASP A 71 -1.59 -8.97 -27.45
C ASP A 71 -0.16 -9.44 -27.13
N ALA A 72 -0.01 -10.57 -26.43
CA ALA A 72 1.29 -11.16 -26.12
C ALA A 72 2.07 -11.63 -27.36
N ALA A 73 1.37 -12.13 -28.40
CA ALA A 73 2.02 -12.53 -29.65
C ALA A 73 2.49 -11.31 -30.45
N ARG A 74 1.77 -10.20 -30.35
CA ARG A 74 2.12 -8.92 -30.96
C ARG A 74 3.33 -8.28 -30.27
N GLU A 75 3.34 -8.21 -28.94
CA GLU A 75 4.46 -7.68 -28.17
C GLU A 75 5.76 -8.47 -28.43
N LEU A 76 5.68 -9.80 -28.51
CA LEU A 76 6.81 -10.64 -28.90
C LEU A 76 7.36 -10.32 -30.30
N ALA A 77 6.48 -10.04 -31.27
CA ALA A 77 6.89 -9.71 -32.63
C ALA A 77 7.57 -8.34 -32.68
N LEU A 78 7.03 -7.34 -31.97
CA LEU A 78 7.60 -6.00 -31.88
C LEU A 78 8.93 -6.00 -31.15
N PHE A 79 9.08 -6.80 -30.08
CA PHE A 79 10.34 -6.88 -29.36
C PHE A 79 11.45 -7.55 -30.19
N ARG A 80 11.12 -8.57 -30.99
CA ARG A 80 12.06 -9.14 -31.97
C ARG A 80 12.50 -8.12 -33.01
N GLN A 81 11.57 -7.27 -33.47
CA GLN A 81 11.88 -6.17 -34.39
C GLN A 81 12.79 -5.14 -33.72
N ALA A 82 12.48 -4.72 -32.49
CA ALA A 82 13.28 -3.77 -31.72
C ALA A 82 14.72 -4.24 -31.55
N LEU A 83 14.93 -5.50 -31.12
CA LEU A 83 16.26 -6.10 -31.01
C LEU A 83 17.01 -6.11 -32.35
N GLY A 84 16.32 -6.39 -33.46
CA GLY A 84 16.92 -6.34 -34.79
C GLY A 84 17.34 -4.94 -35.23
N ASN A 85 16.64 -3.90 -34.78
CA ASN A 85 16.93 -2.51 -35.12
C ASN A 85 18.14 -1.96 -34.35
N VAL A 86 18.32 -2.36 -33.08
CA VAL A 86 19.31 -1.75 -32.19
C VAL A 86 20.59 -2.58 -32.02
N PHE A 87 20.58 -3.87 -32.35
CA PHE A 87 21.74 -4.72 -32.12
C PHE A 87 22.94 -4.35 -33.01
N GLN A 88 24.10 -4.16 -32.37
CA GLN A 88 25.39 -4.04 -33.04
C GLN A 88 26.40 -5.01 -32.41
N PRO A 89 27.13 -5.81 -33.21
CA PRO A 89 28.11 -6.75 -32.68
C PRO A 89 29.13 -6.08 -31.76
N GLY A 90 29.26 -6.61 -30.53
CA GLY A 90 30.18 -6.10 -29.52
C GLY A 90 29.61 -4.98 -28.63
N SER A 91 28.33 -4.61 -28.81
CA SER A 91 27.64 -3.63 -27.95
C SER A 91 26.44 -4.25 -27.25
N VAL A 92 26.29 -3.92 -25.97
CA VAL A 92 25.07 -4.23 -25.20
C VAL A 92 23.89 -3.47 -25.80
N CYS A 93 22.71 -4.09 -25.89
CA CYS A 93 21.61 -3.60 -26.75
C CYS A 93 20.21 -3.71 -26.12
N LEU A 94 20.08 -4.32 -24.94
CA LEU A 94 18.79 -4.63 -24.35
C LEU A 94 18.08 -3.36 -23.85
N PHE A 95 18.83 -2.40 -23.29
CA PHE A 95 18.25 -1.11 -22.91
C PHE A 95 17.64 -0.39 -24.12
N ASP A 96 18.40 -0.31 -25.21
CA ASP A 96 17.96 0.34 -26.44
C ASP A 96 16.78 -0.43 -27.08
N ALA A 97 16.74 -1.76 -26.93
CA ALA A 97 15.63 -2.58 -27.42
C ALA A 97 14.34 -2.36 -26.62
N ILE A 98 14.42 -2.07 -25.33
CA ILE A 98 13.26 -1.72 -24.48
C ILE A 98 12.72 -0.34 -24.88
N GLU A 99 13.60 0.64 -25.11
CA GLU A 99 13.20 1.98 -25.59
C GLU A 99 12.56 1.91 -26.98
N GLU A 100 13.17 1.16 -27.89
CA GLU A 100 12.65 0.97 -29.25
C GLU A 100 11.32 0.20 -29.25
N LEU A 101 11.14 -0.79 -28.36
CA LEU A 101 9.84 -1.44 -28.16
C LEU A 101 8.77 -0.44 -27.70
N THR A 102 9.11 0.43 -26.75
CA THR A 102 8.20 1.46 -26.23
C THR A 102 7.78 2.43 -27.34
N ARG A 103 8.73 2.85 -28.19
CA ARG A 103 8.45 3.67 -29.39
C ARG A 103 7.51 2.95 -30.36
N LEU A 104 7.80 1.69 -30.71
CA LEU A 104 7.01 0.89 -31.64
C LEU A 104 5.59 0.61 -31.14
N LEU A 105 5.40 0.46 -29.83
CA LEU A 105 4.08 0.34 -29.20
C LEU A 105 3.29 1.66 -29.27
N GLY A 106 3.96 2.80 -29.16
CA GLY A 106 3.36 4.14 -29.26
C GLY A 106 2.88 4.52 -30.66
N GLU A 107 3.57 4.10 -31.73
CA GLU A 107 3.25 4.47 -33.11
C GLU A 107 1.99 3.81 -33.71
N GLN A 108 1.35 2.86 -33.01
CA GLN A 108 0.23 2.08 -33.53
C GLN A 108 -1.07 2.19 -32.71
N VAL A 109 -1.19 3.21 -31.85
CA VAL A 109 -2.48 3.60 -31.25
C VAL A 109 -3.15 4.60 -32.21
N PRO A 110 -4.38 4.36 -32.71
CA PRO A 110 -5.05 5.34 -33.57
C PRO A 110 -5.28 6.64 -32.80
N GLU A 111 -4.80 7.75 -33.36
CA GLU A 111 -4.94 9.10 -32.82
C GLU A 111 -6.41 9.41 -32.47
N GLN A 112 -6.67 9.66 -31.19
CA GLN A 112 -7.79 10.52 -30.79
C GLN A 112 -7.28 11.96 -30.81
N GLU A 113 -7.76 12.71 -31.80
CA GLU A 113 -7.67 14.16 -32.06
C GLU A 113 -6.87 15.02 -31.05
N GLN A 114 -5.67 15.43 -31.47
CA GLN A 114 -5.03 16.68 -31.03
C GLN A 114 -4.94 17.64 -32.23
N PRO A 115 -5.11 18.96 -32.03
CA PRO A 115 -5.14 19.91 -33.14
C PRO A 115 -3.74 20.17 -33.70
N ASN A 116 -3.64 20.04 -35.02
CA ASN A 116 -2.48 20.28 -35.88
C ASN A 116 -1.68 21.54 -35.51
N ILE A 117 -0.36 21.36 -35.36
CA ILE A 117 0.62 22.38 -35.76
C ILE A 117 1.67 21.67 -36.61
N ASP A 118 1.71 22.09 -37.86
CA ASP A 118 2.51 21.60 -38.97
C ASP A 118 3.97 22.08 -38.84
N SER A 119 4.94 21.19 -39.03
CA SER A 119 6.29 21.59 -39.44
C SER A 119 7.08 20.40 -40.00
N SER A 120 6.89 20.15 -41.29
CA SER A 120 7.98 19.65 -42.13
C SER A 120 8.75 20.84 -42.70
N GLU A 121 10.05 20.95 -42.42
CA GLU A 121 11.06 21.28 -43.43
C GLU A 121 12.48 21.12 -42.84
N ASN A 122 13.21 20.16 -43.41
CA ASN A 122 14.65 19.99 -43.27
C ASN A 122 15.38 21.18 -43.93
N VAL A 123 16.37 21.78 -43.26
CA VAL A 123 17.52 22.36 -43.95
C VAL A 123 18.79 22.07 -43.16
N GLU A 124 19.73 21.46 -43.88
CA GLU A 124 21.11 21.17 -43.53
C GLU A 124 21.85 22.39 -43.00
N SER A 125 22.60 22.18 -41.92
CA SER A 125 23.57 23.15 -41.41
C SER A 125 24.86 23.06 -42.22
N ASP A 126 25.13 24.06 -43.06
CA ASP A 126 26.52 24.38 -43.38
C ASP A 126 26.78 25.89 -43.54
N ALA A 127 27.80 26.32 -42.80
CA ALA A 127 28.57 27.56 -42.82
C ALA A 127 27.93 28.90 -43.27
N LEU A 128 27.82 29.86 -42.32
CA LEU A 128 28.38 31.20 -42.50
C LEU A 128 28.46 31.97 -41.17
N ARG A 129 29.70 32.31 -40.80
CA ARG A 129 30.04 33.30 -39.78
C ARG A 129 29.44 34.65 -40.15
N SER A 130 28.58 35.21 -39.29
CA SER A 130 28.36 36.64 -39.21
C SER A 130 28.43 37.10 -37.76
N ASN A 131 29.41 37.96 -37.49
CA ASN A 131 29.57 38.72 -36.26
C ASN A 131 28.29 39.50 -35.94
N GLY A 132 27.47 38.98 -35.04
CA GLY A 132 26.45 39.72 -34.32
C GLY A 132 26.76 39.60 -32.84
N ARG A 133 27.46 40.58 -32.29
CA ARG A 133 27.60 40.77 -30.84
C ARG A 133 26.21 41.06 -30.29
N THR A 134 25.54 40.04 -29.74
CA THR A 134 24.43 40.23 -28.82
C THR A 134 25.05 40.39 -27.44
N GLU A 135 24.76 41.53 -26.81
CA GLU A 135 25.34 41.97 -25.56
C GLU A 135 25.18 40.90 -24.46
N GLU A 136 26.31 40.33 -24.03
CA GLU A 136 26.40 39.46 -22.86
C GLU A 136 25.89 40.23 -21.63
N HIS A 137 24.66 39.96 -21.22
CA HIS A 137 24.27 40.16 -19.82
C HIS A 137 25.01 39.10 -19.00
N ALA A 138 26.29 39.36 -18.73
CA ALA A 138 27.03 38.62 -17.73
C ALA A 138 26.24 38.72 -16.42
N LEU A 139 25.75 37.58 -15.93
CA LEU A 139 25.08 37.51 -14.64
C LEU A 139 25.98 38.20 -13.60
N THR A 140 25.50 39.30 -13.03
CA THR A 140 26.26 40.05 -12.02
C THR A 140 26.30 39.32 -10.68
N LYS A 141 25.52 38.25 -10.53
CA LYS A 141 25.39 37.43 -9.33
C LYS A 141 25.51 35.96 -9.69
N GLU A 142 26.30 35.24 -8.91
CA GLU A 142 26.51 33.79 -9.08
C GLU A 142 25.17 33.04 -8.95
N PRO A 143 24.86 32.09 -9.87
CA PRO A 143 23.69 31.24 -9.75
C PRO A 143 23.69 30.43 -8.44
N PRO A 144 22.51 30.13 -7.87
CA PRO A 144 22.40 29.42 -6.59
C PRO A 144 22.63 27.91 -6.76
N TRP A 145 23.84 27.52 -7.17
CA TRP A 145 24.20 26.13 -7.39
C TRP A 145 24.19 25.32 -6.08
N ILE A 146 23.47 24.21 -6.08
CA ILE A 146 23.57 23.19 -5.05
C ILE A 146 24.43 22.04 -5.58
N ILE A 147 25.52 21.76 -4.86
CA ILE A 147 26.60 20.89 -5.32
C ILE A 147 26.54 19.54 -4.59
N SER A 148 26.71 18.44 -5.33
CA SER A 148 26.85 17.10 -4.79
C SER A 148 28.21 16.89 -4.08
N ASP A 149 28.30 15.87 -3.25
CA ASP A 149 29.62 15.36 -2.84
C ASP A 149 30.36 14.77 -4.06
N PRO A 150 31.70 14.88 -4.13
CA PRO A 150 32.47 14.26 -5.20
C PRO A 150 32.43 12.73 -5.13
N VAL A 151 32.02 12.08 -6.21
CA VAL A 151 32.10 10.63 -6.37
C VAL A 151 33.39 10.28 -7.10
N VAL A 152 34.24 9.43 -6.52
CA VAL A 152 35.53 9.05 -7.11
C VAL A 152 35.58 7.55 -7.34
N GLU A 153 35.79 7.13 -8.59
CA GLU A 153 35.89 5.73 -8.98
C GLU A 153 36.98 5.56 -10.05
N MET A 154 37.90 4.60 -9.85
CA MET A 154 39.07 4.39 -10.71
C MET A 154 39.77 5.69 -11.12
N LYS A 155 40.00 6.57 -10.15
CA LYS A 155 40.59 7.93 -10.29
C LYS A 155 39.76 8.93 -11.11
N SER A 156 38.62 8.53 -11.67
CA SER A 156 37.68 9.47 -12.29
C SER A 156 36.84 10.12 -11.19
N THR A 157 36.58 11.41 -11.31
CA THR A 157 35.79 12.17 -10.33
C THR A 157 34.55 12.76 -10.99
N PHE A 158 33.41 12.68 -10.30
CA PHE A 158 32.12 13.20 -10.73
C PHE A 158 31.57 14.16 -9.68
N VAL A 159 31.13 15.34 -10.11
CA VAL A 159 30.49 16.34 -9.24
C VAL A 159 29.29 16.92 -9.99
N ALA A 160 28.11 16.86 -9.39
CA ALA A 160 26.90 17.46 -9.94
C ALA A 160 26.61 18.82 -9.31
N ARG A 161 26.05 19.72 -10.11
CA ARG A 161 25.51 21.02 -9.69
C ARG A 161 24.10 21.13 -10.22
N CYS A 162 23.14 21.40 -9.36
CA CYS A 162 21.77 21.68 -9.78
C CYS A 162 21.31 23.05 -9.30
N ALA A 163 20.38 23.65 -10.04
CA ALA A 163 19.77 24.93 -9.72
C ALA A 163 18.32 24.96 -10.21
N VAL A 164 17.48 25.71 -9.50
CA VAL A 164 16.12 26.02 -9.95
C VAL A 164 16.22 27.06 -11.08
N VAL A 165 15.48 26.83 -12.16
CA VAL A 165 15.44 27.67 -13.35
C VAL A 165 13.99 27.83 -13.82
N SER A 166 13.67 29.03 -14.27
CA SER A 166 12.32 29.45 -14.66
C SER A 166 12.15 29.65 -16.17
N SER A 167 13.25 29.65 -16.93
CA SER A 167 13.25 29.79 -18.39
C SER A 167 14.47 29.13 -19.03
N THR A 168 14.37 28.81 -20.32
CA THR A 168 15.48 28.19 -21.08
C THR A 168 16.69 29.11 -21.16
N THR A 169 16.47 30.42 -21.36
CA THR A 169 17.53 31.44 -21.37
C THR A 169 18.25 31.54 -20.01
N GLU A 170 17.54 31.35 -18.90
CA GLU A 170 18.15 31.33 -17.57
C GLU A 170 19.05 30.10 -17.38
N ALA A 171 18.60 28.92 -17.83
CA ALA A 171 19.41 27.71 -17.78
C ALA A 171 20.70 27.81 -18.62
N GLU A 172 20.61 28.38 -19.82
CA GLU A 172 21.77 28.64 -20.68
C GLU A 172 22.74 29.64 -20.04
N SER A 173 22.21 30.74 -19.49
CA SER A 173 23.03 31.76 -18.81
C SER A 173 23.76 31.20 -17.59
N PHE A 174 23.10 30.33 -16.82
CA PHE A 174 23.71 29.67 -15.66
C PHE A 174 24.89 28.77 -16.07
N LEU A 175 24.73 27.98 -17.14
CA LEU A 175 25.79 27.13 -17.68
C LEU A 175 26.96 27.97 -18.20
N GLN A 176 26.69 29.03 -18.96
CA GLN A 176 27.73 29.95 -19.46
C GLN A 176 28.50 30.61 -18.33
N HIS A 177 27.80 31.09 -17.29
CA HIS A 177 28.44 31.66 -16.11
C HIS A 177 29.34 30.64 -15.41
N LEU A 178 28.86 29.41 -15.20
CA LEU A 178 29.65 28.34 -14.56
C LEU A 178 30.94 28.03 -15.34
N LEU A 179 30.86 27.93 -16.67
CA LEU A 179 32.02 27.68 -17.52
C LEU A 179 32.97 28.88 -17.60
N ALA A 180 32.48 30.10 -17.45
CA ALA A 180 33.30 31.31 -17.41
C ALA A 180 34.03 31.47 -16.06
N SER A 181 33.33 31.25 -14.95
CA SER A 181 33.82 31.52 -13.60
C SER A 181 34.69 30.40 -13.00
N ASP A 182 34.41 29.13 -13.31
CA ASP A 182 35.14 27.99 -12.73
C ASP A 182 36.12 27.35 -13.73
N LYS A 183 37.41 27.65 -13.55
CA LYS A 183 38.50 27.12 -14.39
C LYS A 183 38.59 25.59 -14.35
N LYS A 184 38.22 24.94 -13.24
CA LYS A 184 38.30 23.46 -13.11
C LYS A 184 37.18 22.78 -13.87
N VAL A 185 35.98 23.34 -13.85
CA VAL A 185 34.82 22.84 -14.62
C VAL A 185 35.05 23.02 -16.11
N ARG A 186 35.55 24.19 -16.51
CA ARG A 186 35.91 24.45 -17.92
C ARG A 186 37.02 23.52 -18.44
N ALA A 187 37.93 23.10 -17.58
CA ALA A 187 39.01 22.16 -17.92
C ALA A 187 38.64 20.69 -17.67
N ALA A 188 37.38 20.39 -17.34
CA ALA A 188 36.94 19.02 -17.11
C ALA A 188 36.89 18.20 -18.41
N THR A 189 36.81 16.88 -18.27
CA THR A 189 36.75 15.99 -19.43
C THR A 189 35.37 16.02 -20.09
N HIS A 190 34.30 16.06 -19.29
CA HIS A 190 32.92 16.20 -19.77
C HIS A 190 32.10 17.05 -18.79
N ASN A 191 31.21 17.89 -19.32
CA ASN A 191 30.18 18.63 -18.59
C ASN A 191 28.80 18.26 -19.16
N ILE A 192 28.20 17.23 -18.57
CA ILE A 192 26.94 16.66 -19.06
C ILE A 192 25.78 17.46 -18.45
N THR A 193 24.82 17.89 -19.26
CA THR A 193 23.71 18.75 -18.81
C THR A 193 22.34 18.17 -19.15
N ALA A 194 21.36 18.48 -18.30
CA ALA A 194 19.95 18.22 -18.56
C ALA A 194 19.08 19.24 -17.81
N TRP A 195 17.95 19.63 -18.39
CA TRP A 195 16.98 20.51 -17.73
C TRP A 195 15.54 20.26 -18.21
N ARG A 196 14.57 20.57 -17.34
CA ARG A 196 13.12 20.51 -17.61
C ARG A 196 12.44 21.74 -17.03
N ILE A 197 11.68 22.47 -17.84
CA ILE A 197 11.11 23.77 -17.48
C ILE A 197 9.67 23.87 -17.96
N ARG A 198 8.78 24.39 -17.11
CA ARG A 198 7.39 24.68 -17.45
C ARG A 198 7.28 26.08 -18.05
N GLY A 199 6.68 26.16 -19.23
CA GLY A 199 6.39 27.40 -19.93
C GLY A 199 4.94 27.89 -19.75
N PRO A 200 4.63 29.09 -20.27
CA PRO A 200 3.25 29.60 -20.29
C PRO A 200 2.32 28.70 -21.13
N ASN A 201 1.02 28.71 -20.83
CA ASN A 201 -0.02 27.95 -21.57
C ASN A 201 0.20 26.42 -21.61
N ASN A 202 0.67 25.80 -20.52
CA ASN A 202 0.94 24.36 -20.42
C ASN A 202 2.01 23.83 -21.41
N THR A 203 2.82 24.70 -22.03
CA THR A 203 3.98 24.24 -22.81
C THR A 203 5.09 23.76 -21.88
N THR A 204 5.82 22.71 -22.26
CA THR A 204 6.96 22.21 -21.49
C THR A 204 8.20 22.19 -22.38
N PHE A 205 9.33 22.65 -21.85
CA PHE A 205 10.62 22.65 -22.54
C PHE A 205 11.58 21.73 -21.79
N GLN A 206 12.34 20.93 -22.52
CA GLN A 206 13.37 20.07 -21.95
C GLN A 206 14.49 19.86 -22.97
N ASP A 207 15.73 19.77 -22.49
CA ASP A 207 16.89 19.55 -23.35
C ASP A 207 18.03 18.92 -22.54
N CYS A 208 19.00 18.33 -23.22
CA CYS A 208 20.19 17.73 -22.62
C CYS A 208 21.40 17.79 -23.56
N ASN A 209 22.60 17.84 -22.98
CA ASN A 209 23.85 17.76 -23.73
C ASN A 209 24.78 16.73 -23.09
N ASP A 210 25.28 15.80 -23.91
CA ASP A 210 26.17 14.72 -23.51
C ASP A 210 27.64 15.16 -23.39
N ASP A 211 28.02 16.29 -24.00
CA ASP A 211 29.39 16.81 -24.08
C ASP A 211 30.44 15.74 -24.50
N GLY A 212 30.05 14.87 -25.43
CA GLY A 212 30.90 13.78 -25.95
C GLY A 212 30.87 12.47 -25.12
N GLU A 213 30.18 12.43 -23.99
CA GLU A 213 29.89 11.21 -23.22
C GLU A 213 28.57 10.59 -23.72
N THR A 214 28.62 9.91 -24.88
CA THR A 214 27.44 9.43 -25.63
C THR A 214 26.35 8.83 -24.72
N ALA A 215 25.12 9.35 -24.86
CA ALA A 215 23.89 9.02 -24.14
C ALA A 215 23.82 9.42 -22.65
N ALA A 216 24.81 10.14 -22.10
CA ALA A 216 24.80 10.49 -20.67
C ALA A 216 23.77 11.57 -20.29
N GLY A 217 23.61 12.59 -21.12
CA GLY A 217 22.66 13.69 -20.96
C GLY A 217 21.23 13.23 -21.17
N SER A 218 20.95 12.41 -22.20
CA SER A 218 19.61 11.82 -22.38
C SER A 218 19.20 10.94 -21.19
N ARG A 219 20.15 10.17 -20.63
CA ARG A 219 19.93 9.39 -19.40
C ARG A 219 19.69 10.27 -18.17
N LEU A 220 20.37 11.40 -18.05
CA LEU A 220 20.13 12.37 -16.99
C LEU A 220 18.75 13.04 -17.12
N LEU A 221 18.34 13.38 -18.34
CA LEU A 221 17.02 13.93 -18.59
C LEU A 221 15.92 12.91 -18.23
N HIS A 222 16.12 11.65 -18.59
CA HIS A 222 15.20 10.57 -18.21
C HIS A 222 15.14 10.37 -16.68
N LEU A 223 16.28 10.42 -15.99
CA LEU A 223 16.30 10.41 -14.53
C LEU A 223 15.46 11.56 -13.93
N MET A 224 15.53 12.76 -14.50
CA MET A 224 14.71 13.89 -14.06
C MET A 224 13.22 13.68 -14.34
N GLN A 225 12.86 13.01 -15.43
CA GLN A 225 11.46 12.62 -15.73
C GLN A 225 10.92 11.62 -14.70
N LEU A 226 11.70 10.58 -14.38
CA LEU A 226 11.34 9.59 -13.37
C LEU A 226 11.18 10.19 -11.97
N MET A 227 11.98 11.21 -11.64
CA MET A 227 11.91 11.92 -10.37
C MET A 227 10.85 13.04 -10.36
N ASP A 228 10.09 13.21 -11.45
CA ASP A 228 9.13 14.30 -11.69
C ASP A 228 9.69 15.70 -11.38
N LEU A 229 10.96 15.93 -11.70
CA LEU A 229 11.63 17.20 -11.45
C LEU A 229 11.31 18.19 -12.58
N TRP A 230 10.76 19.34 -12.19
CA TRP A 230 10.41 20.45 -13.07
C TRP A 230 11.02 21.75 -12.56
N ASP A 231 11.29 22.66 -13.48
CA ASP A 231 11.86 23.99 -13.22
C ASP A 231 13.28 23.90 -12.62
N VAL A 232 14.06 22.93 -13.11
CA VAL A 232 15.39 22.56 -12.59
C VAL A 232 16.34 22.26 -13.74
N MET A 233 17.61 22.64 -13.55
CA MET A 233 18.73 22.21 -14.39
C MET A 233 19.78 21.46 -13.55
N VAL A 234 20.51 20.55 -14.19
CA VAL A 234 21.68 19.87 -13.62
C VAL A 234 22.86 19.88 -14.59
N VAL A 235 24.07 20.02 -14.04
CA VAL A 235 25.35 19.88 -14.73
C VAL A 235 26.20 18.88 -13.96
N VAL A 236 26.51 17.74 -14.56
CA VAL A 236 27.42 16.72 -14.01
C VAL A 236 28.77 16.85 -14.67
N THR A 237 29.75 17.31 -13.91
CA THR A 237 31.14 17.46 -14.35
C THR A 237 31.93 16.19 -14.06
N ARG A 238 32.60 15.65 -15.07
CA ARG A 238 33.51 14.49 -14.96
C ARG A 238 34.95 14.88 -15.27
N TRP A 239 35.88 14.47 -14.41
CA TRP A 239 37.32 14.45 -14.70
C TRP A 239 37.79 13.00 -14.87
N TYR A 240 38.34 12.66 -16.03
CA TYR A 240 38.76 11.30 -16.37
C TYR A 240 40.06 10.89 -15.66
N GLY A 241 40.04 9.73 -15.00
CA GLY A 241 41.14 9.21 -14.18
C GLY A 241 42.20 8.38 -14.88
N GLY A 242 42.11 8.20 -16.21
CA GLY A 242 43.04 7.38 -17.00
C GLY A 242 42.60 5.93 -17.25
N GLN A 243 41.49 5.46 -16.66
CA GLN A 243 40.93 4.12 -16.88
C GLN A 243 39.48 4.18 -17.39
N LYS A 244 39.16 3.37 -18.41
CA LYS A 244 37.80 3.30 -18.98
C LYS A 244 36.86 2.62 -17.98
N LEU A 245 35.82 3.35 -17.57
CA LEU A 245 34.79 2.88 -16.63
C LEU A 245 33.68 2.03 -17.28
N GLY A 246 33.68 1.84 -18.60
CA GLY A 246 32.61 1.09 -19.27
C GLY A 246 31.20 1.65 -18.96
N PRO A 247 30.15 0.82 -18.96
CA PRO A 247 28.78 1.23 -18.63
C PRO A 247 28.62 1.82 -17.21
N ARG A 248 29.51 1.45 -16.27
CA ARG A 248 29.46 1.90 -14.86
C ARG A 248 29.48 3.42 -14.72
N ARG A 249 30.08 4.15 -15.68
CA ARG A 249 30.12 5.62 -15.67
C ARG A 249 28.72 6.25 -15.59
N PHE A 250 27.72 5.66 -16.23
CA PHE A 250 26.35 6.18 -16.23
C PHE A 250 25.70 6.08 -14.85
N ALA A 251 25.97 5.00 -14.10
CA ALA A 251 25.50 4.85 -12.73
C ALA A 251 26.09 5.94 -11.81
N LEU A 252 27.37 6.26 -11.99
CA LEU A 252 28.06 7.30 -11.21
C LEU A 252 27.57 8.71 -11.55
N ILE A 253 27.28 8.97 -12.83
CA ILE A 253 26.68 10.23 -13.30
C ILE A 253 25.31 10.43 -12.64
N ASN A 254 24.46 9.40 -12.67
CA ASN A 254 23.14 9.43 -12.04
C ASN A 254 23.21 9.56 -10.52
N GLN A 255 24.17 8.89 -9.87
CA GLN A 255 24.41 8.99 -8.43
C GLN A 255 24.75 10.43 -8.02
N ALA A 256 25.68 11.07 -8.74
CA ALA A 256 26.06 12.45 -8.47
C ALA A 256 24.87 13.41 -8.66
N ALA A 257 24.12 13.25 -9.75
CA ALA A 257 22.93 14.06 -10.02
C ALA A 257 21.87 13.93 -8.91
N ARG A 258 21.52 12.70 -8.51
CA ARG A 258 20.58 12.43 -7.40
C ARG A 258 21.00 13.11 -6.10
N ASP A 259 22.27 13.02 -5.72
CA ASP A 259 22.77 13.68 -4.50
C ASP A 259 22.59 15.20 -4.56
N SER A 260 22.84 15.83 -5.73
CA SER A 260 22.59 17.27 -5.88
C SER A 260 21.11 17.64 -5.73
N PHE A 261 20.18 16.87 -6.31
CA PHE A 261 18.73 17.11 -6.20
C PHE A 261 18.22 16.96 -4.77
N VAL A 262 18.73 15.95 -4.07
CA VAL A 262 18.43 15.70 -2.66
C VAL A 262 18.86 16.88 -1.79
N ARG A 263 20.08 17.35 -1.99
CA ARG A 263 20.63 18.49 -1.25
C ARG A 263 19.90 19.79 -1.54
N ALA A 264 19.38 19.94 -2.75
CA ALA A 264 18.59 21.10 -3.14
C ALA A 264 17.18 21.08 -2.54
N GLY A 265 16.79 20.00 -1.85
CA GLY A 265 15.43 19.82 -1.34
C GLY A 265 14.39 19.65 -2.44
N LEU A 266 14.83 19.47 -3.69
CA LEU A 266 14.00 19.22 -4.87
C LEU A 266 13.48 17.78 -4.88
N TYR A 267 14.13 16.90 -4.12
CA TYR A 267 13.72 15.54 -3.85
C TYR A 267 14.01 15.22 -2.39
N THR A 268 12.98 14.97 -1.58
CA THR A 268 13.18 14.64 -0.16
C THR A 268 13.57 13.17 -0.01
N THR A 269 14.85 12.88 0.19
CA THR A 269 15.23 11.67 0.92
C THR A 269 14.82 11.85 2.38
N ILE A 270 13.91 11.04 2.87
CA ILE A 270 13.64 10.93 4.31
C ILE A 270 14.99 10.61 5.01
N PRO A 271 15.46 11.41 5.99
CA PRO A 271 16.84 11.34 6.44
C PRO A 271 17.07 10.17 7.41
N ILE A 272 17.92 9.22 7.00
CA ILE A 272 18.56 8.25 7.91
C ILE A 272 19.88 8.84 8.35
N ARG A 273 19.89 9.50 9.52
CA ARG A 273 21.15 9.83 10.20
C ARG A 273 21.00 10.09 11.71
N ILE A 274 20.51 9.10 12.46
CA ILE A 274 20.96 8.81 13.83
C ILE A 274 20.96 7.29 13.96
N ILE A 275 21.96 6.72 14.63
CA ILE A 275 22.33 5.29 14.73
C ILE A 275 23.30 4.83 13.62
N PHE A 276 24.46 5.48 13.55
CA PHE A 276 25.70 4.76 13.31
C PHE A 276 26.72 5.23 14.34
N ASN A 277 26.64 4.63 15.53
CA ASN A 277 27.83 4.49 16.35
C ASN A 277 27.76 3.16 17.08
N ARG A 278 28.75 2.31 16.77
CA ARG A 278 29.00 0.93 17.25
C ARG A 278 28.15 -0.16 16.59
N TYR A 279 28.80 -1.30 16.38
CA TYR A 279 28.41 -2.50 15.64
C TYR A 279 28.57 -2.34 14.10
N GLN A 280 29.38 -3.11 13.37
CA GLN A 280 30.10 -4.34 13.71
C GLN A 280 31.18 -4.63 12.64
N LEU A 281 32.30 -5.20 13.08
CA LEU A 281 32.99 -6.25 12.33
C LEU A 281 32.03 -7.45 12.25
N ASP A 282 31.67 -7.89 11.05
CA ASP A 282 31.75 -9.29 10.55
C ASP A 282 30.87 -9.45 9.30
N GLY A 283 31.35 -10.22 8.34
CA GLY A 283 30.81 -10.32 6.99
C GLY A 283 29.53 -11.15 6.91
N SER A 284 28.41 -10.49 6.59
CA SER A 284 27.26 -11.08 5.88
C SER A 284 26.25 -9.97 5.55
N VAL A 285 26.40 -9.34 4.39
CA VAL A 285 25.48 -8.27 3.95
C VAL A 285 24.21 -8.92 3.38
N ARG A 286 23.16 -9.06 4.19
CA ARG A 286 21.79 -9.13 3.69
C ARG A 286 21.36 -7.70 3.33
N CYS A 287 21.04 -7.46 2.07
CA CYS A 287 20.51 -6.17 1.62
C CYS A 287 19.07 -6.02 2.15
N PHE A 288 18.89 -5.35 3.29
CA PHE A 288 17.56 -5.00 3.79
C PHE A 288 17.01 -3.87 2.93
N ARG A 289 16.06 -4.19 2.04
CA ARG A 289 15.23 -3.21 1.33
C ARG A 289 14.53 -2.36 2.39
N MET A 290 14.77 -1.05 2.39
CA MET A 290 14.23 -0.18 3.44
C MET A 290 12.73 -0.04 3.28
N VAL A 291 12.03 -0.53 4.29
CA VAL A 291 10.57 -0.48 4.41
C VAL A 291 10.16 0.97 4.69
N GLY A 292 9.20 1.49 3.91
CA GLY A 292 8.61 2.80 4.10
C GLY A 292 7.72 2.87 5.35
N PRO A 293 7.36 4.08 5.81
CA PRO A 293 6.51 4.24 6.98
C PRO A 293 5.12 3.59 6.79
N PRO A 294 4.40 3.27 7.88
CA PRO A 294 3.03 2.81 7.79
C PRO A 294 2.13 3.77 7.00
N PRO A 295 1.11 3.26 6.28
CA PRO A 295 0.41 3.99 5.23
C PRO A 295 -0.43 5.17 5.74
N LEU A 296 -0.81 5.15 7.02
CA LEU A 296 -1.61 6.18 7.67
C LEU A 296 -0.77 7.01 8.65
N GLN A 297 0.57 6.89 8.61
CA GLN A 297 1.44 7.65 9.48
C GLN A 297 1.22 9.15 9.32
N GLY A 298 1.10 9.83 10.46
CA GLY A 298 0.92 11.29 10.52
C GLY A 298 -0.54 11.74 10.58
N LEU A 299 -1.50 10.89 10.22
CA LEU A 299 -2.92 11.22 10.38
C LEU A 299 -3.28 11.37 11.85
N LYS A 300 -4.07 12.39 12.18
CA LYS A 300 -4.57 12.65 13.53
C LYS A 300 -6.05 12.28 13.61
N VAL A 301 -6.37 11.32 14.45
CA VAL A 301 -7.73 10.79 14.59
C VAL A 301 -8.24 11.06 16.00
N LEU A 302 -9.43 11.65 16.10
CA LEU A 302 -10.16 11.78 17.35
C LEU A 302 -11.25 10.71 17.39
N GLU A 303 -11.10 9.73 18.28
CA GLU A 303 -12.07 8.64 18.48
C GLU A 303 -12.92 8.94 19.70
N PHE A 304 -14.23 9.15 19.57
CA PHE A 304 -15.08 9.16 20.75
C PHE A 304 -15.26 7.74 21.28
N ALA A 305 -15.13 7.55 22.60
CA ALA A 305 -15.29 6.24 23.21
C ALA A 305 -16.68 5.65 22.90
N GLY A 306 -16.69 4.47 22.30
CA GLY A 306 -17.89 3.75 21.89
C GLY A 306 -17.81 2.25 22.21
N LEU A 307 -18.79 1.50 21.71
CA LEU A 307 -18.76 0.03 21.75
C LEU A 307 -18.08 -0.51 20.50
N ALA A 308 -17.63 -1.77 20.59
CA ALA A 308 -16.95 -2.62 19.58
C ALA A 308 -16.77 -2.04 18.16
N PRO A 309 -17.82 -1.74 17.37
CA PRO A 309 -17.66 -1.24 16.01
C PRO A 309 -16.87 0.08 15.89
N GLY A 310 -17.06 1.03 16.82
CA GLY A 310 -16.35 2.31 16.82
C GLY A 310 -14.85 2.16 17.09
N PRO A 311 -14.46 1.56 18.24
CA PRO A 311 -13.08 1.24 18.53
C PRO A 311 -12.40 0.35 17.50
N TYR A 312 -13.14 -0.53 16.81
CA TYR A 312 -12.59 -1.31 15.71
C TYR A 312 -12.12 -0.45 14.53
N VAL A 313 -12.84 0.63 14.22
CA VAL A 313 -12.41 1.59 13.17
C VAL A 313 -11.09 2.25 13.58
N GLY A 314 -11.00 2.73 14.81
CA GLY A 314 -9.76 3.33 15.30
C GLY A 314 -8.64 2.31 15.44
N LEU A 315 -8.94 1.03 15.71
CA LEU A 315 -7.94 -0.04 15.73
C LEU A 315 -7.31 -0.22 14.35
N LEU A 316 -8.13 -0.30 13.29
CA LEU A 316 -7.64 -0.43 11.91
C LEU A 316 -6.82 0.79 11.47
N LEU A 317 -7.23 2.00 11.88
CA LEU A 317 -6.47 3.23 11.61
C LEU A 317 -5.14 3.25 12.37
N ALA A 318 -5.14 2.86 13.65
CA ALA A 318 -3.95 2.83 14.49
C ALA A 318 -2.95 1.77 14.03
N ASP A 319 -3.41 0.57 13.67
CA ASP A 319 -2.58 -0.47 13.03
C ASP A 319 -1.95 0.04 11.72
N GLY A 320 -2.68 0.86 10.95
CA GLY A 320 -2.13 1.54 9.77
C GLY A 320 -1.14 2.67 10.09
N GLY A 321 -0.89 2.99 11.36
CA GLY A 321 0.04 4.01 11.84
C GLY A 321 -0.55 5.38 12.13
N ALA A 322 -1.89 5.53 12.11
CA ALA A 322 -2.52 6.79 12.47
C ALA A 322 -2.37 7.08 13.97
N ASN A 323 -2.24 8.36 14.32
CA ASN A 323 -2.24 8.81 15.70
C ASN A 323 -3.69 8.89 16.21
N VAL A 324 -4.15 7.83 16.86
CA VAL A 324 -5.53 7.74 17.38
C VAL A 324 -5.59 8.19 18.83
N LEU A 325 -6.21 9.36 19.06
CA LEU A 325 -6.51 9.90 20.37
C LEU A 325 -7.98 9.63 20.73
N ARG A 326 -8.19 8.70 21.66
CA ARG A 326 -9.52 8.37 22.19
C ARG A 326 -9.98 9.39 23.22
N ILE A 327 -11.25 9.78 23.15
CA ILE A 327 -11.92 10.70 24.07
C ILE A 327 -12.84 9.88 24.98
N ASP A 328 -12.39 9.66 26.21
CA ASP A 328 -13.10 8.91 27.24
C ASP A 328 -13.89 9.80 28.20
N ARG A 329 -14.83 9.12 28.87
CA ARG A 329 -15.48 9.49 30.13
C ARG A 329 -14.55 10.15 31.16
N ALA A 330 -14.62 11.45 31.44
CA ALA A 330 -14.07 11.96 32.70
C ALA A 330 -14.76 11.33 33.92
N ILE A 331 -13.97 10.84 34.88
CA ILE A 331 -14.41 10.26 36.15
C ILE A 331 -13.81 11.11 37.28
N PRO A 332 -14.63 11.96 37.95
CA PRO A 332 -14.15 12.83 39.02
C PRO A 332 -13.41 12.06 40.12
N GLY A 333 -12.24 12.57 40.51
CA GLY A 333 -11.38 11.96 41.53
C GLY A 333 -10.68 10.66 41.10
N LYS A 334 -10.76 10.29 39.82
CA LYS A 334 -10.07 9.12 39.24
C LYS A 334 -9.22 9.52 38.04
N THR A 335 -9.82 10.09 37.01
CA THR A 335 -9.09 10.48 35.80
C THR A 335 -8.25 11.73 36.05
N HIS A 336 -7.05 11.78 35.47
CA HIS A 336 -6.10 12.89 35.59
C HIS A 336 -5.80 13.33 37.04
N THR A 337 -5.98 12.42 38.00
CA THR A 337 -5.79 12.68 39.43
C THR A 337 -4.41 12.16 39.84
N PRO A 338 -3.48 13.02 40.33
CA PRO A 338 -2.14 12.57 40.70
C PRO A 338 -2.16 11.42 41.71
N GLY A 339 -1.44 10.34 41.42
CA GLY A 339 -1.35 9.15 42.28
C GLY A 339 -2.60 8.25 42.31
N VAL A 340 -3.61 8.52 41.47
CA VAL A 340 -4.81 7.70 41.34
C VAL A 340 -5.00 7.30 39.88
N GLU A 341 -5.04 6.00 39.62
CA GLU A 341 -5.31 5.48 38.28
C GLU A 341 -6.81 5.19 38.11
N ALA A 342 -7.35 5.56 36.95
CA ALA A 342 -8.69 5.13 36.56
C ALA A 342 -8.69 3.61 36.31
N PRO A 343 -9.80 2.90 36.62
CA PRO A 343 -9.92 1.49 36.27
C PRO A 343 -9.81 1.33 34.74
N PRO A 344 -9.17 0.26 34.25
CA PRO A 344 -9.14 -0.03 32.83
C PRO A 344 -10.55 -0.22 32.28
N GLY A 345 -10.74 0.20 31.02
CA GLY A 345 -12.00 -0.06 30.31
C GLY A 345 -12.21 -1.54 30.03
N THR A 346 -13.41 -1.89 29.56
CA THR A 346 -13.75 -3.24 29.07
C THR A 346 -13.52 -3.39 27.56
N ASP A 347 -12.89 -2.41 26.93
CA ASP A 347 -12.56 -2.42 25.52
C ASP A 347 -11.12 -2.88 25.33
N PHE A 348 -10.95 -3.89 24.48
CA PHE A 348 -9.66 -4.51 24.17
C PHE A 348 -9.15 -4.12 22.79
N LEU A 349 -9.87 -3.27 22.05
CA LEU A 349 -9.52 -2.80 20.70
C LEU A 349 -8.71 -1.49 20.79
N THR A 350 -7.73 -1.46 21.70
CA THR A 350 -7.09 -0.20 22.15
C THR A 350 -5.59 -0.12 21.92
N ARG A 351 -4.97 -1.16 21.33
CA ARG A 351 -3.54 -1.10 20.99
C ARG A 351 -3.23 0.07 20.06
N HIS A 352 -2.02 0.62 20.17
CA HIS A 352 -1.49 1.78 19.44
C HIS A 352 -2.27 3.09 19.65
N LYS A 353 -3.19 3.14 20.61
CA LYS A 353 -3.99 4.35 20.91
C LYS A 353 -3.49 5.05 22.18
N SER A 354 -3.84 6.32 22.31
CA SER A 354 -3.75 7.06 23.56
C SER A 354 -5.13 7.61 23.93
N SER A 355 -5.38 7.88 25.21
CA SER A 355 -6.68 8.35 25.71
C SER A 355 -6.54 9.69 26.42
N ILE A 356 -7.51 10.57 26.21
CA ILE A 356 -7.80 11.71 27.08
C ILE A 356 -9.19 11.54 27.68
N ALA A 357 -9.33 11.86 28.97
CA ALA A 357 -10.64 11.94 29.61
C ALA A 357 -11.18 13.37 29.56
N VAL A 358 -12.42 13.57 29.08
CA VAL A 358 -13.08 14.88 28.94
C VAL A 358 -14.51 14.81 29.47
N ASP A 359 -14.95 15.85 30.18
CA ASP A 359 -16.37 16.01 30.50
C ASP A 359 -17.08 16.73 29.35
N LEU A 360 -17.74 15.96 28.49
CA LEU A 360 -18.48 16.51 27.34
C LEU A 360 -19.75 17.26 27.73
N LYS A 361 -20.10 17.34 29.03
CA LYS A 361 -21.15 18.26 29.53
C LYS A 361 -20.62 19.65 29.87
N SER A 362 -19.30 19.82 29.96
CA SER A 362 -18.67 21.10 30.20
C SER A 362 -18.46 21.85 28.88
N GLU A 363 -18.83 23.14 28.84
CA GLU A 363 -18.55 24.01 27.69
C GLU A 363 -17.06 24.11 27.39
N SER A 364 -16.20 24.13 28.42
CA SER A 364 -14.74 24.16 28.27
C SER A 364 -14.18 22.82 27.75
N GLY A 365 -14.82 21.70 28.10
CA GLY A 365 -14.51 20.38 27.56
C GLY A 365 -14.89 20.26 26.07
N VAL A 366 -16.10 20.69 25.71
CA VAL A 366 -16.53 20.76 24.30
C VAL A 366 -15.63 21.70 23.48
N SER A 367 -15.24 22.84 24.06
CA SER A 367 -14.33 23.79 23.42
C SER A 367 -12.95 23.19 23.16
N LEU A 368 -12.43 22.35 24.07
CA LEU A 368 -11.17 21.64 23.86
C LEU A 368 -11.26 20.72 22.64
N ILE A 369 -12.34 19.95 22.52
CA ILE A 369 -12.53 19.06 21.36
C ILE A 369 -12.62 19.84 20.05
N LYS A 370 -13.34 20.98 20.04
CA LYS A 370 -13.39 21.87 18.87
C LYS A 370 -12.02 22.41 18.50
N GLU A 371 -11.18 22.75 19.47
CA GLU A 371 -9.82 23.23 19.21
C GLU A 371 -8.94 22.13 18.60
N LEU A 372 -9.02 20.90 19.11
CA LEU A 372 -8.33 19.74 18.55
C LEU A 372 -8.81 19.43 17.12
N ALA A 373 -10.13 19.53 16.88
CA ALA A 373 -10.75 19.26 15.59
C ALA A 373 -10.26 20.19 14.46
N LYS A 374 -9.73 21.39 14.77
CA LYS A 374 -9.12 22.30 13.80
C LYS A 374 -7.97 21.68 13.01
N THR A 375 -7.27 20.71 13.60
CA THR A 375 -6.10 20.07 12.99
C THR A 375 -6.22 18.55 12.90
N ALA A 376 -7.34 17.99 13.34
CA ALA A 376 -7.62 16.57 13.19
C ALA A 376 -7.94 16.24 11.72
N ASP A 377 -7.51 15.07 11.27
CA ASP A 377 -7.83 14.54 9.94
C ASP A 377 -9.16 13.80 9.94
N VAL A 378 -9.43 13.05 11.00
CA VAL A 378 -10.58 12.16 11.12
C VAL A 378 -11.22 12.31 12.50
N ILE A 379 -12.55 12.31 12.54
CA ILE A 379 -13.34 12.06 13.75
C ILE A 379 -14.10 10.75 13.58
N ILE A 380 -14.18 9.96 14.65
CA ILE A 380 -15.03 8.77 14.74
C ILE A 380 -16.16 9.03 15.75
N ASP A 381 -17.38 9.16 15.23
CA ASP A 381 -18.63 9.28 15.98
C ASP A 381 -19.36 7.92 16.03
N PRO A 382 -19.30 7.20 17.18
CA PRO A 382 -19.96 5.91 17.34
C PRO A 382 -21.38 6.04 17.91
N PHE A 383 -21.90 7.26 18.12
CA PHE A 383 -23.13 7.46 18.85
C PHE A 383 -24.36 7.42 17.95
N ARG A 384 -25.52 7.15 18.59
CA ARG A 384 -26.82 7.26 17.92
C ARG A 384 -27.04 8.68 17.36
N PRO A 385 -27.92 8.84 16.35
CA PRO A 385 -28.18 10.14 15.74
C PRO A 385 -28.52 11.23 16.76
N GLY A 386 -27.90 12.40 16.60
CA GLY A 386 -28.21 13.60 17.39
C GLY A 386 -27.43 13.74 18.69
N VAL A 387 -26.58 12.78 19.08
CA VAL A 387 -25.83 12.89 20.35
C VAL A 387 -24.74 13.95 20.25
N LEU A 388 -23.83 13.86 19.28
CA LEU A 388 -22.77 14.86 19.12
C LEU A 388 -23.31 16.19 18.61
N GLU A 389 -24.38 16.19 17.81
CA GLU A 389 -25.05 17.40 17.35
C GLU A 389 -25.57 18.22 18.54
N LYS A 390 -26.20 17.59 19.54
CA LYS A 390 -26.65 18.26 20.77
C LYS A 390 -25.51 18.86 21.60
N LEU A 391 -24.30 18.31 21.47
CA LEU A 391 -23.09 18.81 22.11
C LEU A 391 -22.37 19.87 21.27
N GLY A 392 -22.88 20.20 20.08
CA GLY A 392 -22.23 21.11 19.13
C GLY A 392 -20.96 20.54 18.51
N LEU A 393 -20.83 19.21 18.47
CA LEU A 393 -19.72 18.43 17.92
C LEU A 393 -20.16 17.61 16.68
N GLY A 394 -21.31 17.97 16.09
CA GLY A 394 -21.81 17.38 14.86
C GLY A 394 -21.04 17.83 13.61
N PRO A 395 -21.23 17.14 12.48
CA PRO A 395 -20.50 17.40 11.25
C PRO A 395 -20.70 18.83 10.72
N ASP A 396 -21.91 19.38 10.78
CA ASP A 396 -22.20 20.73 10.28
C ASP A 396 -21.35 21.81 10.98
N VAL A 397 -21.06 21.62 12.27
CA VAL A 397 -20.22 22.54 13.04
C VAL A 397 -18.74 22.26 12.79
N LEU A 398 -18.32 20.99 12.86
CA LEU A 398 -16.90 20.67 12.81
C LEU A 398 -16.30 20.80 11.40
N LEU A 399 -17.09 20.58 10.34
CA LEU A 399 -16.66 20.82 8.95
C LEU A 399 -16.55 22.31 8.62
N GLN A 400 -17.28 23.19 9.31
CA GLN A 400 -17.07 24.64 9.20
C GLN A 400 -15.77 25.07 9.88
N ILE A 401 -15.43 24.43 11.01
CA ILE A 401 -14.17 24.68 11.73
C ILE A 401 -12.97 24.14 10.94
N ASN A 402 -13.10 22.96 10.35
CA ASN A 402 -12.08 22.32 9.55
C ASN A 402 -12.69 21.72 8.27
N PRO A 403 -12.65 22.45 7.14
CA PRO A 403 -13.18 21.97 5.87
C PRO A 403 -12.44 20.75 5.28
N GLN A 404 -11.29 20.36 5.83
CA GLN A 404 -10.52 19.17 5.43
C GLN A 404 -10.83 17.94 6.29
N LEU A 405 -11.66 18.08 7.33
CA LEU A 405 -11.97 17.02 8.27
C LEU A 405 -12.82 15.92 7.62
N ILE A 406 -12.46 14.66 7.86
CA ILE A 406 -13.31 13.53 7.54
C ILE A 406 -14.11 13.17 8.79
N TYR A 407 -15.42 13.38 8.72
CA TYR A 407 -16.32 13.05 9.81
C TYR A 407 -16.86 11.63 9.60
N GLY A 408 -16.18 10.64 10.17
CA GLY A 408 -16.62 9.25 10.17
C GLY A 408 -17.70 9.05 11.23
N ARG A 409 -18.91 8.68 10.84
CA ARG A 409 -20.00 8.40 11.78
C ARG A 409 -20.67 7.07 11.48
N MET A 410 -21.07 6.37 12.54
CA MET A 410 -21.69 5.06 12.40
C MET A 410 -22.80 4.83 13.40
N THR A 411 -23.89 4.23 12.92
CA THR A 411 -25.07 3.89 13.73
C THR A 411 -25.49 2.46 13.50
N GLY A 412 -26.12 1.84 14.50
CA GLY A 412 -26.68 0.49 14.36
C GLY A 412 -27.66 0.35 13.20
N PHE A 413 -28.74 1.13 13.28
CA PHE A 413 -29.74 1.25 12.23
C PHE A 413 -29.43 2.44 11.32
N ARG A 414 -30.12 2.52 10.18
CA ARG A 414 -30.13 3.74 9.35
C ARG A 414 -30.54 4.95 10.20
N ARG A 415 -29.94 6.11 9.92
CA ARG A 415 -30.25 7.35 10.65
C ARG A 415 -31.69 7.83 10.46
N GLU A 416 -32.36 7.35 9.42
CA GLU A 416 -33.76 7.61 9.11
C GLU A 416 -34.59 6.32 9.14
N GLY A 417 -35.91 6.49 9.29
CA GLY A 417 -36.87 5.40 9.27
C GLY A 417 -37.19 4.81 10.63
N LYS A 418 -37.95 3.71 10.62
CA LYS A 418 -38.63 3.13 11.80
C LYS A 418 -37.71 2.83 12.99
N TYR A 419 -36.48 2.41 12.74
CA TYR A 419 -35.56 1.92 13.76
C TYR A 419 -34.51 2.94 14.21
N SER A 420 -34.49 4.14 13.64
CA SER A 420 -33.37 5.09 13.79
C SER A 420 -33.05 5.51 15.23
N ALA A 421 -34.07 5.59 16.09
CA ALA A 421 -33.94 5.97 17.50
C ALA A 421 -33.83 4.77 18.45
N MET A 422 -33.91 3.53 17.94
CA MET A 422 -33.91 2.32 18.77
C MET A 422 -32.49 1.90 19.13
N ALA A 423 -32.35 1.32 20.33
CA ALA A 423 -31.15 0.58 20.68
C ALA A 423 -31.16 -0.80 20.02
N GLY A 424 -29.99 -1.33 19.74
CA GLY A 424 -29.81 -2.66 19.19
C GLY A 424 -28.40 -3.19 19.43
N HIS A 425 -28.23 -4.46 19.15
CA HIS A 425 -26.95 -5.15 19.08
C HIS A 425 -26.84 -5.88 17.74
N ASP A 426 -25.66 -6.43 17.45
CA ASP A 426 -25.36 -7.19 16.23
C ASP A 426 -26.52 -8.04 15.71
N ILE A 427 -27.09 -8.90 16.56
CA ILE A 427 -28.23 -9.77 16.22
C ILE A 427 -29.46 -9.00 15.72
N ASN A 428 -29.77 -7.83 16.29
CA ASN A 428 -30.92 -7.03 15.88
C ASN A 428 -30.68 -6.38 14.51
N TYR A 429 -29.45 -5.94 14.24
CA TYR A 429 -29.07 -5.37 12.95
C TYR A 429 -29.11 -6.44 11.85
N LEU A 430 -28.62 -7.66 12.14
CA LEU A 430 -28.74 -8.81 11.24
C LEU A 430 -30.19 -9.22 10.99
N ALA A 431 -31.04 -9.14 12.02
CA ALA A 431 -32.45 -9.48 11.89
C ALA A 431 -33.15 -8.55 10.88
N VAL A 432 -32.96 -7.24 11.00
CA VAL A 432 -33.64 -6.28 10.11
C VAL A 432 -32.96 -6.11 8.75
N SER A 433 -31.68 -6.46 8.62
CA SER A 433 -31.01 -6.54 7.30
C SER A 433 -31.49 -7.74 6.47
N GLY A 434 -32.13 -8.71 7.12
CA GLY A 434 -32.56 -9.98 6.51
C GLY A 434 -31.46 -11.05 6.49
N VAL A 435 -30.23 -10.70 6.85
CA VAL A 435 -29.08 -11.63 6.85
C VAL A 435 -29.25 -12.74 7.88
N LEU A 436 -29.80 -12.43 9.06
CA LEU A 436 -30.02 -13.45 10.10
C LEU A 436 -30.88 -14.60 9.59
N SER A 437 -31.84 -14.34 8.69
CA SER A 437 -32.73 -15.36 8.13
C SER A 437 -32.00 -16.44 7.31
N LEU A 438 -30.77 -16.13 6.86
CA LEU A 438 -29.92 -17.02 6.06
C LEU A 438 -29.05 -17.93 6.93
N LEU A 439 -28.90 -17.66 8.22
CA LEU A 439 -27.94 -18.32 9.09
C LEU A 439 -28.61 -19.43 9.92
N GLY A 440 -28.03 -20.63 9.92
CA GLY A 440 -28.52 -21.79 10.67
C GLY A 440 -28.88 -22.99 9.79
N ARG A 441 -29.22 -24.12 10.44
CA ARG A 441 -29.57 -25.38 9.79
C ARG A 441 -30.99 -25.38 9.22
N ALA A 442 -31.26 -26.33 8.33
CA ALA A 442 -32.60 -26.62 7.84
C ALA A 442 -33.50 -27.08 9.01
N GLY A 443 -34.74 -26.59 9.04
CA GLY A 443 -35.71 -26.93 10.10
C GLY A 443 -35.50 -26.25 11.46
N ASP A 444 -34.31 -25.71 11.74
CA ASP A 444 -33.99 -25.03 12.99
C ASP A 444 -34.37 -23.54 12.98
N LYS A 445 -34.32 -22.89 14.16
CA LYS A 445 -34.42 -21.43 14.26
C LYS A 445 -33.19 -20.74 13.60
N PRO A 446 -33.32 -19.50 13.11
CA PRO A 446 -32.16 -18.72 12.67
C PRO A 446 -31.08 -18.65 13.76
N TYR A 447 -29.83 -18.87 13.39
CA TYR A 447 -28.68 -18.88 14.30
C TYR A 447 -28.05 -17.48 14.38
N ALA A 448 -27.90 -16.97 15.59
CA ALA A 448 -27.21 -15.70 15.82
C ALA A 448 -25.71 -15.95 15.97
N PRO A 449 -24.86 -15.43 15.06
CA PRO A 449 -23.42 -15.56 15.19
C PRO A 449 -22.88 -14.67 16.32
N ILE A 450 -21.63 -14.90 16.72
CA ILE A 450 -20.85 -13.88 17.44
C ILE A 450 -20.80 -12.60 16.59
N ASN A 451 -20.59 -11.44 17.21
CA ASN A 451 -20.79 -10.10 16.64
C ASN A 451 -19.83 -9.67 15.52
N LEU A 452 -19.35 -10.60 14.70
CA LEU A 452 -18.43 -10.39 13.58
C LEU A 452 -19.11 -9.78 12.34
N VAL A 453 -20.39 -10.06 12.12
CA VAL A 453 -21.03 -9.75 10.83
C VAL A 453 -21.58 -8.34 10.80
N ALA A 454 -22.42 -7.93 11.76
CA ALA A 454 -23.02 -6.60 11.74
C ALA A 454 -22.11 -5.58 12.41
N ASP A 455 -21.63 -5.82 13.63
CA ASP A 455 -20.79 -4.84 14.34
C ASP A 455 -19.43 -4.66 13.64
N PHE A 456 -18.63 -5.72 13.50
CA PHE A 456 -17.28 -5.62 12.95
C PHE A 456 -17.26 -5.41 11.44
N ALA A 457 -17.83 -6.31 10.64
CA ALA A 457 -17.75 -6.23 9.19
C ALA A 457 -18.73 -5.18 8.60
N GLY A 458 -20.01 -5.25 8.96
CA GLY A 458 -21.05 -4.34 8.45
C GLY A 458 -20.94 -2.91 8.98
N GLY A 459 -20.43 -2.75 10.19
CA GLY A 459 -20.22 -1.45 10.82
C GLY A 459 -18.79 -0.99 10.63
N GLY A 460 -17.89 -1.49 11.48
CA GLY A 460 -16.56 -0.92 11.67
C GLY A 460 -15.68 -0.96 10.41
N ALA A 461 -15.58 -2.12 9.74
CA ALA A 461 -14.82 -2.25 8.50
C ALA A 461 -15.42 -1.42 7.36
N THR A 462 -16.75 -1.32 7.30
CA THR A 462 -17.44 -0.50 6.30
C THR A 462 -17.18 0.99 6.51
N LEU A 463 -17.21 1.48 7.76
CA LEU A 463 -16.85 2.87 8.06
C LEU A 463 -15.37 3.14 7.80
N PHE A 464 -14.48 2.22 8.18
CA PHE A 464 -13.04 2.32 7.86
C PHE A 464 -12.82 2.47 6.35
N HIS A 465 -13.46 1.64 5.53
CA HIS A 465 -13.42 1.76 4.07
C HIS A 465 -13.94 3.14 3.60
N GLY A 466 -15.05 3.63 4.16
CA GLY A 466 -15.57 4.97 3.89
C GLY A 466 -14.58 6.10 4.20
N ILE A 467 -13.86 5.99 5.32
CA ILE A 467 -12.82 6.95 5.71
C ILE A 467 -11.66 6.93 4.71
N LEU A 468 -11.19 5.74 4.30
CA LEU A 468 -10.12 5.64 3.29
C LEU A 468 -10.54 6.27 1.95
N MET A 469 -11.76 6.00 1.47
CA MET A 469 -12.29 6.64 0.27
C MET A 469 -12.35 8.16 0.41
N ALA A 470 -12.76 8.67 1.58
CA ALA A 470 -12.79 10.10 1.85
C ALA A 470 -11.38 10.71 1.91
N LEU A 471 -10.38 10.01 2.46
CA LEU A 471 -8.98 10.43 2.46
C LEU A 471 -8.44 10.55 1.03
N ILE A 472 -8.72 9.56 0.18
CA ILE A 472 -8.32 9.55 -1.24
C ILE A 472 -9.01 10.71 -1.99
N ALA A 473 -10.31 10.92 -1.78
CA ALA A 473 -11.03 12.04 -2.38
C ALA A 473 -10.47 13.40 -1.92
N ARG A 474 -10.10 13.53 -0.64
CA ARG A 474 -9.51 14.73 -0.07
C ARG A 474 -8.17 15.08 -0.72
N GLN A 475 -7.36 14.10 -1.12
CA GLN A 475 -6.09 14.37 -1.83
C GLN A 475 -6.30 15.13 -3.15
N ARG A 476 -7.41 14.87 -3.85
CA ARG A 476 -7.73 15.53 -5.12
C ARG A 476 -8.48 16.84 -4.94
N THR A 477 -9.35 16.90 -3.94
CA THR A 477 -10.30 18.02 -3.77
C THR A 477 -9.83 19.05 -2.74
N GLY A 478 -8.87 18.69 -1.88
CA GLY A 478 -8.49 19.46 -0.70
C GLY A 478 -9.58 19.58 0.37
N LYS A 479 -10.70 18.83 0.25
CA LYS A 479 -11.86 18.93 1.13
C LYS A 479 -12.17 17.61 1.81
N GLY A 480 -12.56 17.69 3.07
CA GLY A 480 -13.12 16.59 3.83
C GLY A 480 -14.61 16.43 3.56
N GLN A 481 -15.21 15.42 4.18
CA GLN A 481 -16.63 15.10 4.04
C GLN A 481 -17.10 14.18 5.16
N VAL A 482 -18.41 13.91 5.20
CA VAL A 482 -18.98 12.90 6.09
C VAL A 482 -18.83 11.52 5.44
N ALA A 483 -18.22 10.58 6.15
CA ALA A 483 -18.29 9.16 5.83
C ALA A 483 -19.30 8.51 6.78
N GLU A 484 -20.43 8.03 6.26
CA GLU A 484 -21.49 7.41 7.05
C GLU A 484 -21.60 5.93 6.75
N ALA A 485 -21.68 5.12 7.80
CA ALA A 485 -21.99 3.70 7.70
C ALA A 485 -23.09 3.31 8.71
N ASN A 486 -23.81 2.23 8.43
CA ASN A 486 -24.67 1.59 9.42
C ASN A 486 -24.63 0.07 9.31
N MET A 487 -24.77 -0.61 10.45
CA MET A 487 -24.58 -2.06 10.55
C MET A 487 -25.61 -2.83 9.70
N VAL A 488 -26.84 -2.31 9.57
CA VAL A 488 -27.90 -2.94 8.76
C VAL A 488 -27.52 -2.96 7.28
N ASP A 489 -27.14 -1.81 6.72
CA ASP A 489 -26.80 -1.70 5.31
C ASP A 489 -25.47 -2.35 4.99
N GLY A 490 -24.48 -2.24 5.88
CA GLY A 490 -23.21 -2.94 5.70
C GLY A 490 -23.39 -4.46 5.73
N ALA A 491 -24.16 -5.01 6.66
CA ALA A 491 -24.49 -6.44 6.66
C ALA A 491 -25.24 -6.86 5.38
N ASN A 492 -26.18 -6.04 4.91
CA ASN A 492 -26.92 -6.31 3.68
C ASN A 492 -26.00 -6.26 2.44
N TYR A 493 -25.05 -5.32 2.42
CA TYR A 493 -24.05 -5.19 1.36
C TYR A 493 -23.13 -6.41 1.32
N LEU A 494 -22.64 -6.87 2.47
CA LEU A 494 -21.86 -8.12 2.59
C LEU A 494 -22.64 -9.33 2.07
N ALA A 495 -23.96 -9.35 2.29
CA ALA A 495 -24.83 -10.42 1.82
C ALA A 495 -25.29 -10.28 0.36
N THR A 496 -24.66 -9.42 -0.46
CA THR A 496 -25.08 -9.20 -1.86
C THR A 496 -25.15 -10.50 -2.66
N PHE A 497 -24.10 -11.33 -2.62
CA PHE A 497 -24.08 -12.61 -3.36
C PHE A 497 -25.21 -13.55 -2.93
N PRO A 498 -25.34 -13.95 -1.64
CA PRO A 498 -26.42 -14.85 -1.24
C PRO A 498 -27.80 -14.23 -1.46
N ARG A 499 -27.96 -12.91 -1.29
CA ARG A 499 -29.23 -12.22 -1.55
C ARG A 499 -29.64 -12.31 -3.02
N LEU A 500 -28.72 -12.13 -3.96
CA LEU A 500 -28.98 -12.25 -5.39
C LEU A 500 -29.19 -13.72 -5.79
N ALA A 501 -28.42 -14.65 -5.22
CA ALA A 501 -28.55 -16.08 -5.47
C ALA A 501 -29.94 -16.63 -5.13
N ARG A 502 -30.68 -16.00 -4.21
CA ARG A 502 -32.09 -16.34 -3.92
C ARG A 502 -33.05 -16.18 -5.10
N LYS A 503 -32.63 -15.48 -6.16
CA LYS A 503 -33.39 -15.31 -7.40
C LYS A 503 -32.96 -16.27 -8.51
N THR A 504 -32.06 -17.19 -8.21
CA THR A 504 -31.55 -18.18 -9.15
C THR A 504 -31.63 -19.58 -8.53
N PRO A 505 -31.52 -20.66 -9.34
CA PRO A 505 -31.46 -22.03 -8.81
C PRO A 505 -30.29 -22.29 -7.84
N VAL A 506 -29.30 -21.39 -7.78
CA VAL A 506 -28.13 -21.53 -6.90
C VAL A 506 -28.50 -21.36 -5.42
N GLY A 507 -29.49 -20.52 -5.10
CA GLY A 507 -29.81 -20.15 -3.72
C GLY A 507 -31.29 -19.96 -3.41
N ASN A 508 -32.20 -20.47 -4.26
CA ASN A 508 -33.65 -20.30 -4.10
C ASN A 508 -34.31 -21.31 -3.15
N SER A 509 -33.56 -22.24 -2.54
CA SER A 509 -34.10 -23.20 -1.56
C SER A 509 -34.20 -22.56 -0.17
N LEU A 510 -34.84 -23.26 0.78
CA LEU A 510 -34.91 -22.78 2.15
C LEU A 510 -33.52 -22.75 2.80
N ARG A 511 -33.40 -22.01 3.91
CA ARG A 511 -32.15 -21.98 4.71
C ARG A 511 -31.74 -23.41 5.05
N GLY A 512 -30.48 -23.74 4.81
CA GLY A 512 -29.91 -25.04 5.13
C GLY A 512 -30.08 -26.09 4.04
N GLU A 513 -30.63 -25.72 2.88
CA GLU A 513 -30.94 -26.64 1.77
C GLU A 513 -30.23 -26.25 0.46
N ASN A 514 -29.38 -25.23 0.49
CA ASN A 514 -28.58 -24.75 -0.64
C ASN A 514 -27.14 -25.29 -0.57
N LEU A 515 -26.36 -25.08 -1.62
CA LEU A 515 -24.99 -25.62 -1.70
C LEU A 515 -24.03 -25.02 -0.65
N LEU A 516 -24.20 -23.73 -0.30
CA LEU A 516 -23.28 -22.98 0.55
C LEU A 516 -23.81 -22.70 1.97
N ASP A 517 -24.93 -23.31 2.36
CA ASP A 517 -25.54 -23.12 3.67
C ASP A 517 -25.79 -24.46 4.40
N SER A 518 -25.01 -25.48 4.06
CA SER A 518 -25.05 -26.86 4.58
C SER A 518 -26.08 -27.81 3.98
N GLY A 519 -26.74 -27.44 2.88
CA GLY A 519 -27.66 -28.33 2.18
C GLY A 519 -26.99 -29.57 1.56
N CYS A 520 -25.82 -29.42 0.95
CA CYS A 520 -25.10 -30.56 0.38
C CYS A 520 -24.15 -31.24 1.40
N PRO A 521 -23.99 -32.58 1.36
CA PRO A 521 -23.14 -33.30 2.33
C PRO A 521 -21.64 -32.96 2.22
N TYR A 522 -21.19 -32.43 1.09
CA TYR A 522 -19.79 -32.08 0.87
C TYR A 522 -19.51 -30.58 1.08
N TYR A 523 -20.40 -29.88 1.78
CA TYR A 523 -20.18 -28.54 2.32
C TYR A 523 -20.75 -28.46 3.75
N ASP A 524 -20.04 -29.01 4.72
CA ASP A 524 -20.52 -29.14 6.11
C ASP A 524 -19.39 -29.38 7.13
N THR A 525 -19.72 -29.42 8.41
CA THR A 525 -18.87 -29.86 9.51
C THR A 525 -19.32 -31.24 10.02
N TYR A 526 -18.36 -32.14 10.24
CA TYR A 526 -18.59 -33.51 10.70
C TYR A 526 -17.86 -33.78 12.01
N GLU A 527 -18.59 -34.34 12.98
CA GLU A 527 -18.06 -34.75 14.28
C GLU A 527 -17.15 -36.00 14.15
N THR A 528 -16.01 -35.98 14.82
CA THR A 528 -15.00 -37.05 14.83
C THR A 528 -15.13 -37.92 16.08
N ARG A 529 -14.39 -39.03 16.15
CA ARG A 529 -14.46 -39.99 17.28
C ARG A 529 -14.21 -39.35 18.65
N ASP A 530 -13.37 -38.33 18.69
CA ASP A 530 -12.96 -37.58 19.87
C ASP A 530 -13.86 -36.37 20.18
N GLY A 531 -15.03 -36.24 19.53
CA GLY A 531 -16.00 -35.16 19.77
C GLY A 531 -15.59 -33.81 19.19
N LYS A 532 -14.49 -33.75 18.43
CA LYS A 532 -14.05 -32.58 17.67
C LYS A 532 -14.66 -32.61 16.25
N TYR A 533 -14.30 -31.66 15.40
CA TYR A 533 -14.93 -31.52 14.07
C TYR A 533 -13.91 -31.37 12.94
N MET A 534 -14.25 -31.94 11.78
CA MET A 534 -13.66 -31.63 10.48
C MET A 534 -14.63 -30.76 9.68
N SER A 535 -14.13 -29.74 8.99
CA SER A 535 -14.86 -28.98 7.98
C SER A 535 -14.63 -29.60 6.60
N VAL A 536 -15.67 -29.59 5.76
CA VAL A 536 -15.66 -30.08 4.39
C VAL A 536 -16.25 -29.00 3.50
N GLY A 537 -15.56 -28.64 2.42
CA GLY A 537 -15.98 -27.66 1.42
C GLY A 537 -15.66 -28.08 -0.01
N ALA A 538 -15.86 -29.36 -0.33
CA ALA A 538 -15.44 -29.98 -1.59
C ALA A 538 -16.53 -29.85 -2.68
N LEU A 539 -16.83 -28.63 -3.09
CA LEU A 539 -17.93 -28.32 -4.03
C LEU A 539 -17.62 -28.73 -5.47
N GLU A 540 -16.37 -28.64 -5.89
CA GLU A 540 -15.93 -28.97 -7.24
C GLU A 540 -15.68 -30.48 -7.39
N PRO A 541 -15.99 -31.10 -8.55
CA PRO A 541 -15.88 -32.54 -8.75
C PRO A 541 -14.51 -33.14 -8.41
N GLN A 542 -13.42 -32.45 -8.73
CA GLN A 542 -12.06 -32.93 -8.48
C GLN A 542 -11.71 -32.94 -6.99
N PHE A 543 -12.14 -31.92 -6.24
CA PHE A 543 -11.94 -31.85 -4.79
C PHE A 543 -12.82 -32.87 -4.07
N TYR A 544 -14.05 -33.06 -4.56
CA TYR A 544 -14.94 -34.13 -4.06
C TYR A 544 -14.34 -35.52 -4.30
N ALA A 545 -13.73 -35.78 -5.46
CA ALA A 545 -13.06 -37.06 -5.71
C ALA A 545 -11.89 -37.29 -4.75
N ALA A 546 -11.11 -36.24 -4.43
CA ALA A 546 -10.05 -36.31 -3.42
C ALA A 546 -10.62 -36.59 -2.01
N LEU A 547 -11.75 -35.97 -1.65
CA LEU A 547 -12.47 -36.26 -0.40
C LEU A 547 -12.91 -37.72 -0.34
N ILE A 548 -13.59 -38.23 -1.36
CA ILE A 548 -14.06 -39.62 -1.43
C ILE A 548 -12.89 -40.61 -1.34
N LYS A 549 -11.76 -40.30 -1.95
CA LYS A 549 -10.51 -41.05 -1.79
C LYS A 549 -10.01 -41.06 -0.35
N GLY A 550 -9.89 -39.90 0.29
CA GLY A 550 -9.45 -39.81 1.68
C GLY A 550 -10.38 -40.51 2.68
N LEU A 551 -11.70 -40.48 2.41
CA LEU A 551 -12.70 -41.20 3.20
C LEU A 551 -12.71 -42.72 2.97
N GLY A 552 -11.95 -43.23 2.00
CA GLY A 552 -11.96 -44.65 1.63
C GLY A 552 -13.29 -45.11 1.01
N LEU A 553 -13.97 -44.20 0.30
CA LEU A 553 -15.29 -44.41 -0.30
C LEU A 553 -15.24 -44.53 -1.82
N MET A 554 -14.05 -44.56 -2.43
CA MET A 554 -13.87 -44.72 -3.88
C MET A 554 -14.63 -45.93 -4.41
N HIS A 555 -15.14 -45.79 -5.64
CA HIS A 555 -15.83 -46.85 -6.38
C HIS A 555 -17.15 -47.32 -5.76
N LYS A 556 -17.68 -46.59 -4.75
CA LYS A 556 -19.03 -46.83 -4.20
C LYS A 556 -20.13 -46.08 -4.94
N GLY A 557 -19.78 -45.31 -5.98
CA GLY A 557 -20.74 -44.64 -6.87
C GLY A 557 -21.07 -43.19 -6.46
N TRP A 558 -20.59 -42.73 -5.31
CA TRP A 558 -20.85 -41.39 -4.78
C TRP A 558 -20.42 -40.26 -5.72
N GLU A 559 -19.33 -40.48 -6.48
CA GLU A 559 -18.83 -39.54 -7.48
C GLU A 559 -19.83 -39.32 -8.62
N ARG A 560 -20.63 -40.35 -8.95
CA ARG A 560 -21.64 -40.28 -10.02
C ARG A 560 -22.95 -39.66 -9.55
N THR A 561 -23.27 -39.78 -8.26
CA THR A 561 -24.52 -39.28 -7.66
C THR A 561 -24.33 -37.98 -6.89
N ARG A 562 -23.17 -37.33 -7.00
CA ARG A 562 -22.83 -36.11 -6.26
C ARG A 562 -23.90 -35.02 -6.33
N GLU A 563 -24.43 -34.76 -7.52
CA GLU A 563 -25.46 -33.74 -7.75
C GLU A 563 -26.90 -34.26 -7.54
N ASP A 564 -27.08 -35.56 -7.29
CA ASP A 564 -28.39 -36.15 -7.05
C ASP A 564 -28.80 -35.95 -5.58
N ARG A 565 -29.64 -34.95 -5.36
CA ARG A 565 -30.20 -34.60 -4.04
C ARG A 565 -30.94 -35.74 -3.35
N ALA A 566 -31.50 -36.70 -4.10
CA ALA A 566 -32.18 -37.84 -3.50
C ALA A 566 -31.20 -38.75 -2.72
N THR A 567 -29.92 -38.75 -3.10
CA THR A 567 -28.87 -39.53 -2.45
C THR A 567 -28.19 -38.79 -1.29
N TRP A 568 -28.39 -37.48 -1.16
CA TRP A 568 -27.71 -36.66 -0.15
C TRP A 568 -27.98 -37.08 1.30
N PRO A 569 -29.20 -37.48 1.70
CA PRO A 569 -29.42 -37.99 3.06
C PRO A 569 -28.55 -39.22 3.40
N GLU A 570 -28.45 -40.17 2.47
CA GLU A 570 -27.63 -41.38 2.65
C GLU A 570 -26.13 -41.06 2.63
N MET A 571 -25.71 -40.18 1.72
CA MET A 571 -24.32 -39.72 1.63
C MET A 571 -23.89 -39.01 2.92
N ARG A 572 -24.74 -38.14 3.47
CA ARG A 572 -24.50 -37.44 4.75
C ARG A 572 -24.36 -38.43 5.90
N ALA A 573 -25.32 -39.34 6.05
CA ALA A 573 -25.25 -40.38 7.08
C ALA A 573 -23.97 -41.25 6.96
N THR A 574 -23.56 -41.53 5.72
CA THR A 574 -22.30 -42.23 5.44
C THR A 574 -21.09 -41.40 5.87
N PHE A 575 -21.05 -40.11 5.53
CA PHE A 575 -19.95 -39.21 5.91
C PHE A 575 -19.87 -39.07 7.43
N GLU A 576 -21.00 -38.85 8.12
CA GLU A 576 -21.07 -38.80 9.59
C GLU A 576 -20.49 -40.07 10.23
N LYS A 577 -20.90 -41.25 9.74
CA LYS A 577 -20.38 -42.53 10.23
C LYS A 577 -18.89 -42.67 9.98
N VAL A 578 -18.42 -42.29 8.79
CA VAL A 578 -16.99 -42.40 8.44
C VAL A 578 -16.19 -41.44 9.31
N PHE A 579 -16.54 -40.15 9.38
CA PHE A 579 -15.81 -39.18 10.20
C PHE A 579 -15.76 -39.58 11.69
N LYS A 580 -16.83 -40.16 12.25
CA LYS A 580 -16.83 -40.71 13.62
C LYS A 580 -15.91 -41.91 13.85
N SER A 581 -15.34 -42.51 12.80
CA SER A 581 -14.46 -43.70 12.97
C SER A 581 -13.03 -43.37 13.40
N LYS A 582 -12.57 -42.12 13.20
CA LYS A 582 -11.21 -41.67 13.53
C LYS A 582 -11.24 -40.36 14.34
N THR A 583 -10.16 -40.06 15.04
CA THR A 583 -9.98 -38.75 15.71
C THR A 583 -9.77 -37.64 14.67
N ARG A 584 -9.94 -36.38 15.08
CA ARG A 584 -9.63 -35.23 14.21
C ARG A 584 -8.19 -35.24 13.73
N ALA A 585 -7.22 -35.57 14.59
CA ALA A 585 -5.81 -35.63 14.23
C ALA A 585 -5.50 -36.73 13.21
N GLU A 586 -6.16 -37.89 13.31
CA GLU A 586 -6.04 -38.96 12.31
C GLU A 586 -6.61 -38.51 10.94
N TRP A 587 -7.71 -37.76 10.92
CA TRP A 587 -8.25 -37.19 9.68
C TRP A 587 -7.38 -36.08 9.09
N GLU A 588 -6.88 -35.19 9.94
CA GLU A 588 -5.94 -34.14 9.58
C GLU A 588 -4.73 -34.74 8.85
N ALA A 589 -4.14 -35.83 9.39
CA ALA A 589 -3.04 -36.53 8.74
C ALA A 589 -3.40 -37.14 7.37
N ILE A 590 -4.64 -37.59 7.17
CA ILE A 590 -5.11 -38.16 5.90
C ILE A 590 -5.29 -37.08 4.83
N PHE A 591 -5.79 -35.91 5.20
CA PHE A 591 -6.14 -34.84 4.26
C PHE A 591 -5.05 -33.78 4.10
N ASN A 592 -4.06 -33.74 5.00
CA ASN A 592 -2.94 -32.79 4.90
C ASN A 592 -2.20 -32.93 3.56
N GLY A 593 -1.96 -31.80 2.89
CA GLY A 593 -1.31 -31.75 1.58
C GLY A 593 -2.18 -32.26 0.41
N THR A 594 -3.50 -32.42 0.61
CA THR A 594 -4.44 -32.82 -0.45
C THR A 594 -5.42 -31.69 -0.81
N ASP A 595 -5.92 -31.72 -2.05
CA ASP A 595 -6.96 -30.79 -2.53
C ASP A 595 -8.38 -31.23 -2.14
N ALA A 596 -8.56 -32.00 -1.06
CA ALA A 596 -9.86 -32.54 -0.65
C ALA A 596 -10.81 -31.49 -0.03
N CYS A 597 -10.34 -30.25 0.17
CA CYS A 597 -11.08 -29.20 0.88
C CYS A 597 -11.64 -29.68 2.23
N CYS A 598 -10.86 -30.47 2.97
CA CYS A 598 -11.23 -31.05 4.25
C CYS A 598 -10.18 -30.67 5.32
N LEU A 599 -10.57 -29.84 6.28
CA LEU A 599 -9.66 -29.22 7.25
C LEU A 599 -10.19 -29.34 8.68
N PRO A 600 -9.33 -29.48 9.70
CA PRO A 600 -9.77 -29.54 11.09
C PRO A 600 -10.42 -28.22 11.52
N VAL A 601 -11.51 -28.28 12.29
CA VAL A 601 -12.05 -27.11 13.00
C VAL A 601 -11.21 -26.92 14.26
N LEU A 602 -10.52 -25.78 14.35
CA LEU A 602 -9.55 -25.47 15.40
C LEU A 602 -10.13 -24.55 16.47
N GLU A 603 -9.70 -24.77 17.71
CA GLU A 603 -9.94 -23.85 18.83
C GLU A 603 -8.75 -22.89 19.00
N TYR A 604 -9.01 -21.70 19.54
CA TYR A 604 -7.96 -20.70 19.80
C TYR A 604 -6.83 -21.23 20.70
N SER A 605 -7.15 -22.05 21.70
CA SER A 605 -6.14 -22.68 22.57
C SER A 605 -5.17 -23.58 21.80
N GLU A 606 -5.61 -24.17 20.68
CA GLU A 606 -4.77 -25.02 19.84
C GLU A 606 -3.87 -24.18 18.92
N LEU A 607 -4.36 -23.01 18.50
CA LEU A 607 -3.60 -22.05 17.70
C LEU A 607 -2.47 -21.38 18.50
N GLU A 608 -2.65 -21.17 19.81
CA GLU A 608 -1.65 -20.52 20.67
C GLU A 608 -0.50 -21.45 21.08
N ASN A 609 -0.75 -22.75 21.20
CA ASN A 609 0.19 -23.71 21.80
C ASN A 609 0.97 -24.55 20.78
N ASP A 610 0.60 -24.50 19.50
CA ASP A 610 1.26 -25.27 18.43
C ASP A 610 1.87 -24.31 17.39
N PRO A 611 3.20 -24.09 17.43
CA PRO A 611 3.88 -23.17 16.52
C PRO A 611 3.87 -23.60 15.05
N ALA A 612 3.45 -24.84 14.74
CA ALA A 612 3.28 -25.29 13.37
C ALA A 612 1.94 -24.83 12.76
N ARG A 613 1.05 -24.21 13.54
CA ARG A 613 -0.26 -23.74 13.10
C ARG A 613 -0.25 -22.25 12.79
N GLU A 614 -1.08 -21.83 11.85
CA GLU A 614 -1.30 -20.43 11.52
C GLU A 614 -2.21 -19.77 12.56
N GLY A 615 -1.68 -19.57 13.77
CA GLY A 615 -2.42 -19.08 14.94
C GLY A 615 -2.16 -17.63 15.34
N ASP A 616 -1.11 -17.01 14.80
CA ASP A 616 -0.69 -15.68 15.21
C ASP A 616 -1.63 -14.58 14.71
N GLN A 617 -1.88 -13.55 15.53
CA GLN A 617 -2.46 -12.31 15.01
C GLN A 617 -1.44 -11.56 14.17
N ARG A 618 -1.90 -11.10 13.01
CA ARG A 618 -1.14 -10.32 12.05
C ARG A 618 -1.95 -9.08 11.66
N PRO A 619 -1.29 -8.04 11.11
CA PRO A 619 -2.01 -6.92 10.54
C PRO A 619 -3.03 -7.40 9.49
N ALA A 620 -4.19 -6.72 9.42
CA ALA A 620 -5.31 -7.15 8.58
C ALA A 620 -4.96 -7.30 7.09
N VAL A 621 -3.97 -6.53 6.61
CA VAL A 621 -3.48 -6.57 5.23
C VAL A 621 -1.95 -6.51 5.18
N ALA A 622 -1.36 -7.20 4.20
CA ALA A 622 0.06 -7.11 3.89
C ALA A 622 0.32 -6.00 2.87
N LEU A 623 1.00 -4.93 3.28
CA LEU A 623 1.55 -3.92 2.36
C LEU A 623 3.07 -4.08 2.31
N ARG A 624 3.62 -4.28 1.11
CA ARG A 624 5.04 -4.65 0.94
C ARG A 624 6.00 -3.50 1.23
N GLU A 625 5.67 -2.30 0.77
CA GLU A 625 6.54 -1.13 0.85
C GLU A 625 6.20 -0.19 2.01
N THR A 626 4.97 -0.25 2.53
CA THR A 626 4.48 0.59 3.63
C THR A 626 3.65 -0.28 4.60
N PRO A 627 4.28 -1.21 5.32
CA PRO A 627 3.56 -2.14 6.16
C PRO A 627 2.90 -1.47 7.36
N CYS A 628 1.81 -2.07 7.81
CA CYS A 628 1.17 -1.70 9.06
C CYS A 628 2.07 -1.99 10.28
N LEU A 629 1.75 -1.36 11.40
CA LEU A 629 2.36 -1.67 12.69
C LEU A 629 2.09 -3.12 13.09
N ALA A 630 3.05 -3.73 13.77
CA ALA A 630 2.88 -5.06 14.35
C ALA A 630 1.74 -5.06 15.37
N VAL A 631 1.05 -6.21 15.51
CA VAL A 631 -0.03 -6.34 16.49
C VAL A 631 0.49 -6.38 17.92
N ASP A 632 1.66 -6.98 18.15
CA ASP A 632 2.33 -6.97 19.46
C ASP A 632 3.14 -5.69 19.65
N GLU A 633 2.72 -4.85 20.59
CA GLU A 633 3.38 -3.59 20.95
C GLU A 633 4.77 -3.77 21.59
N ARG A 634 5.10 -4.97 22.08
CA ARG A 634 6.41 -5.27 22.68
C ARG A 634 7.44 -5.69 21.64
N SER A 635 7.01 -5.94 20.41
CA SER A 635 7.91 -6.20 19.30
C SER A 635 8.60 -4.90 18.88
N THR A 636 9.93 -4.92 18.84
CA THR A 636 10.72 -3.81 18.28
C THR A 636 10.75 -3.82 16.75
N ASP A 637 10.18 -4.86 16.11
CA ASP A 637 10.19 -5.04 14.67
C ASP A 637 8.95 -4.42 14.02
N GLN A 638 9.15 -3.62 12.97
CA GLN A 638 8.10 -3.35 11.98
C GLN A 638 7.63 -4.71 11.41
N SER A 639 6.40 -4.83 10.88
CA SER A 639 6.07 -6.06 10.15
C SER A 639 6.97 -6.13 8.90
N VAL A 640 8.09 -6.84 9.04
CA VAL A 640 9.19 -6.83 8.06
C VAL A 640 8.68 -7.56 6.83
N GLN A 641 8.29 -6.78 5.81
CA GLN A 641 7.73 -7.21 4.53
C GLN A 641 6.41 -8.02 4.62
N GLY A 642 5.29 -7.36 4.30
CA GLY A 642 3.98 -7.98 4.25
C GLY A 642 3.32 -8.08 5.63
N GLN A 643 2.71 -9.23 5.97
CA GLN A 643 2.13 -9.44 7.31
C GLN A 643 3.20 -9.75 8.39
N GLY A 644 4.47 -9.93 7.98
CA GLY A 644 5.54 -10.47 8.83
C GLY A 644 5.27 -11.92 9.25
N ALA A 645 6.24 -12.56 9.93
CA ALA A 645 5.85 -13.59 10.89
C ALA A 645 5.03 -12.87 11.97
N GLY A 646 3.87 -13.41 12.34
CA GLY A 646 3.28 -13.01 13.61
C GLY A 646 4.30 -13.28 14.72
N VAL A 647 4.18 -12.61 15.87
CA VAL A 647 5.09 -12.92 16.97
C VAL A 647 4.70 -14.32 17.48
N LEU A 648 5.50 -15.32 17.13
CA LEU A 648 5.25 -16.73 17.43
C LEU A 648 4.99 -16.90 18.93
N GLY A 649 3.80 -17.37 19.29
CA GLY A 649 3.43 -17.59 20.69
C GLY A 649 3.14 -16.31 21.50
N SER A 650 2.95 -15.16 20.86
CA SER A 650 2.50 -13.92 21.54
C SER A 650 1.09 -14.04 22.14
N GLY A 651 0.30 -15.01 21.69
CA GLY A 651 -1.06 -15.25 22.17
C GLY A 651 -1.95 -14.01 22.08
N TYR A 652 -3.11 -14.04 22.75
CA TYR A 652 -4.02 -12.90 22.82
C TYR A 652 -4.13 -12.35 24.23
N SER A 653 -3.21 -11.46 24.59
CA SER A 653 -3.29 -10.74 25.87
C SER A 653 -4.07 -9.43 25.71
N PRO A 654 -5.20 -9.25 26.40
CA PRO A 654 -5.89 -7.97 26.40
C PRO A 654 -5.07 -6.91 27.15
N HIS A 655 -4.83 -5.79 26.48
CA HIS A 655 -4.21 -4.59 27.07
C HIS A 655 -5.19 -3.43 27.01
N PRO A 656 -6.15 -3.36 27.97
CA PRO A 656 -7.16 -2.32 27.96
C PRO A 656 -6.53 -0.96 28.29
N LEU A 657 -6.82 0.02 27.45
CA LEU A 657 -6.42 1.41 27.67
C LEU A 657 -7.27 2.05 28.78
N ARG A 658 -6.62 2.71 29.73
CA ARG A 658 -7.31 3.45 30.80
C ARG A 658 -7.70 4.85 30.33
N PRO A 659 -8.84 5.39 30.80
CA PRO A 659 -9.20 6.77 30.51
C PRO A 659 -8.09 7.77 30.93
N GLY A 660 -7.55 8.51 29.97
CA GLY A 660 -6.45 9.48 30.18
C GLY A 660 -5.04 8.93 29.98
N GLU A 661 -4.88 7.62 29.74
CA GLU A 661 -3.57 6.99 29.58
C GLU A 661 -2.86 7.45 28.30
N GLY A 662 -1.62 7.92 28.43
CA GLY A 662 -0.82 8.46 27.32
C GLY A 662 -1.29 9.81 26.77
N GLY A 663 -2.42 10.35 27.25
CA GLY A 663 -3.10 11.51 26.66
C GLY A 663 -2.32 12.81 26.66
N GLU A 664 -1.63 13.15 27.75
CA GLU A 664 -0.87 14.42 27.83
C GLU A 664 0.31 14.43 26.83
N GLU A 665 1.04 13.32 26.69
CA GLU A 665 2.12 13.19 25.71
C GLU A 665 1.60 13.15 24.27
N ALA A 666 0.48 12.47 24.02
CA ALA A 666 -0.20 12.48 22.74
C ALA A 666 -0.63 13.90 22.31
N LEU A 667 -1.25 14.67 23.21
CA LEU A 667 -1.64 16.06 22.98
C LEU A 667 -0.44 16.94 22.63
N LYS A 668 0.67 16.77 23.35
CA LYS A 668 1.91 17.51 23.08
C LYS A 668 2.52 17.12 21.73
N LYS A 669 2.67 15.82 21.45
CA LYS A 669 3.37 15.32 20.25
C LYS A 669 2.57 15.54 18.97
N TRP A 670 1.25 15.33 19.02
CA TRP A 670 0.41 15.33 17.81
C TRP A 670 -0.28 16.67 17.58
N PHE A 671 -0.68 17.37 18.64
CA PHE A 671 -1.43 18.63 18.55
C PHE A 671 -0.62 19.85 19.00
N GLY A 672 0.53 19.66 19.66
CA GLY A 672 1.34 20.77 20.19
C GLY A 672 0.72 21.42 21.42
N PHE A 673 -0.16 20.72 22.14
CA PHE A 673 -0.89 21.24 23.30
C PHE A 673 -0.15 20.94 24.60
N PHE A 674 -0.09 21.92 25.49
CA PHE A 674 0.62 21.80 26.76
C PHE A 674 -0.32 22.11 27.93
N LYS A 675 -0.25 21.27 28.96
CA LYS A 675 -0.95 21.49 30.23
C LYS A 675 -0.51 22.82 30.86
N GLY A 676 -1.45 23.56 31.42
CA GLY A 676 -1.22 24.90 31.97
C GLY A 676 -1.05 26.00 30.92
N ARG A 677 -0.92 25.67 29.62
CA ARG A 677 -0.89 26.66 28.53
C ARG A 677 -2.18 26.62 27.71
N ASP A 678 -2.52 25.44 27.18
CA ASP A 678 -3.63 25.24 26.25
C ASP A 678 -4.81 24.53 26.92
N PHE A 679 -4.54 23.64 27.87
CA PHE A 679 -5.56 22.93 28.63
C PHE A 679 -5.19 22.78 30.10
N ASP A 680 -6.19 22.59 30.95
CA ASP A 680 -6.06 22.27 32.37
C ASP A 680 -6.98 21.08 32.72
N VAL A 681 -7.00 20.67 33.99
CA VAL A 681 -7.83 19.56 34.49
C VAL A 681 -8.88 20.10 35.45
N GLU A 682 -10.15 19.83 35.17
CA GLU A 682 -11.27 20.15 36.05
C GLU A 682 -12.17 18.92 36.25
N LYS A 683 -12.46 18.57 37.52
CA LYS A 683 -13.31 17.41 37.87
C LYS A 683 -12.91 16.10 37.16
N GLY A 684 -11.60 15.92 36.97
CA GLY A 684 -11.02 14.76 36.29
C GLY A 684 -11.11 14.79 34.76
N GLY A 685 -11.67 15.82 34.15
CA GLY A 685 -11.69 16.02 32.69
C GLY A 685 -10.69 17.07 32.25
N LEU A 686 -10.10 16.91 31.07
CA LEU A 686 -9.36 17.99 30.42
C LEU A 686 -10.34 19.07 29.95
N VAL A 687 -9.96 20.32 30.15
CA VAL A 687 -10.73 21.51 29.76
C VAL A 687 -9.83 22.48 28.99
N LEU A 688 -10.39 23.19 28.00
CA LEU A 688 -9.65 24.22 27.29
C LEU A 688 -9.37 25.39 28.24
N LYS A 689 -8.11 25.83 28.30
CA LYS A 689 -7.74 27.01 29.06
C LYS A 689 -8.22 28.26 28.31
N SER A 690 -9.04 29.08 28.94
CA SER A 690 -9.45 30.37 28.37
C SER A 690 -8.20 31.26 28.18
N LYS A 691 -7.93 31.70 26.95
CA LYS A 691 -6.91 32.72 26.69
C LYS A 691 -7.27 33.95 27.55
N PRO A 692 -6.33 34.54 28.31
CA PRO A 692 -6.62 35.78 29.01
C PRO A 692 -7.11 36.79 27.98
N LYS A 693 -8.25 37.44 28.24
CA LYS A 693 -8.70 38.58 27.45
C LYS A 693 -7.58 39.63 27.54
N LEU A 694 -6.81 39.77 26.46
CA LEU A 694 -5.84 40.85 26.28
C LEU A 694 -6.59 42.18 26.12
#